data_AF-A0AA38S919-F1
#
_entry.id   AF-A0AA38S919-F1
#
_cell.length_a   1.000
_cell.length_b   1.000
_cell.length_c   1.000
_cell.angle_alpha   90.00
_cell.angle_beta   90.00
_cell.angle_gamma   90.00
#
_symmetry.space_group_name_H-M   'P 1'
#
loop_
_entity.id
_entity.type
_entity.pdbx_description
1 polymer ?
#
loop_
_entity_poly.entity_id
_entity_poly.type
_entity_poly.pdbx_seq_one_letter_code
_entity_poly.pdbx_strand_id
1 'polypeptide(L)'
;MIMIWSTLNYVTSWVGLQIGSSPSTPYSRPPFAQLHPIPPALNDGNAGETWAALHDPNPQHWSWGAKRSKDDGDAAEYHDEYSARGIYLCGYLDLPLDYHNHTDERIVRLAVAKYQVSGLARVGSREALDLRSASSPGHKSERTIILEPGGPGGSGTFKLWASAEEVSGRFSDGQFDVLGWDPRGVNMSLPGVSCFPHDAQRDRWALVSQRYRETTAWPMDQLHLLDAMNNATFAACRERIGDLGRFVSTALVARDLDEIRKRLGEGDVTGYFISYGTGIAQTYANMFPQHVGRMILDGVEYVRDHRLAGGFGYTALDNVTDAWHVGFLGECLKAGPQSCALAELVQERHAEAPGTALSELRDRIEALISSLIARPLPAYTAKTGPSLITYSSLVDFLYQVMYRPQNWPATAQMLYELALGNTTLVAEELGKQWKFDPSAPSSPGQVSDQDELASLVVCSDSFDAPEEPLSWWSDLWANMTARSWIAGNSRFHDVFPCRHFNTYWNMSLADVYRGDLNITLNNPVLLVGEVYDPATPLRNARRACRGNGDDKRTLGCPPWPETDCYPDVHGIQPPPPPITDPKDLKTQRWPDIGLTLIHDFISEAEEAAMVAAFHAVTPQTQTAGRKRLSQHFGHHFDYTTFGASDTHFTPIPSYISDLLSRLPVQDYLPDQFTVQYYPPGAGIPPHVDTHSMFGEALYSLSFGSAVPMVFRMSGPNDARKMRLPKRSLLASDGNTATISTVTEQSPGSPGSVQTQEQEHPSWELLLPRRSLLLMTGPSRYGYTHGIKGRKTDVIDGQPVLREGRYSITMRTIRRGAQIGCDCEYPGVCDARIREEQAKDGVNA
;
A
#
# COMPACT_ATOMS: atom_id res chain seq x y z
N MET A 1 36.99 22.37 45.84
CA MET A 1 36.81 23.16 47.07
C MET A 1 35.63 24.11 46.83
N ILE A 2 34.46 23.83 47.44
CA ILE A 2 33.36 24.71 47.99
C ILE A 2 33.00 26.02 47.21
N MET A 3 31.77 26.46 46.86
CA MET A 3 30.41 26.58 47.48
C MET A 3 29.35 26.74 46.35
N ILE A 4 28.19 26.05 46.28
CA ILE A 4 26.87 26.20 46.97
C ILE A 4 26.17 27.57 46.82
N TRP A 5 24.93 27.58 46.27
CA TRP A 5 23.65 28.23 46.73
C TRP A 5 22.54 27.90 45.70
N SER A 6 21.76 26.81 45.82
CA SER A 6 20.38 26.69 46.38
C SER A 6 19.35 27.76 45.93
N THR A 7 18.22 27.35 45.32
CA THR A 7 16.92 27.25 46.02
C THR A 7 15.88 26.39 45.29
N LEU A 8 15.45 25.28 45.94
CA LEU A 8 14.09 24.70 46.13
C LEU A 8 13.19 24.32 44.92
N ASN A 9 12.33 23.29 44.93
CA ASN A 9 12.19 21.94 45.52
C ASN A 9 10.83 21.37 45.03
N TYR A 10 10.66 20.02 45.05
CA TYR A 10 9.49 19.16 44.70
C TYR A 10 9.35 18.83 43.19
N VAL A 11 9.30 17.57 42.71
CA VAL A 11 8.88 16.26 43.25
C VAL A 11 9.85 15.14 42.80
N THR A 12 9.97 14.13 43.66
CA THR A 12 10.88 12.98 43.67
C THR A 12 10.59 11.86 42.66
N SER A 13 11.64 11.05 42.42
CA SER A 13 11.75 9.75 41.71
C SER A 13 11.72 9.73 40.17
N TRP A 14 12.89 10.00 39.58
CA TRP A 14 13.30 9.55 38.24
C TRP A 14 14.76 9.05 38.33
N VAL A 15 14.95 7.75 38.56
CA VAL A 15 16.26 7.08 38.43
C VAL A 15 16.25 6.37 37.07
N GLY A 16 17.30 6.52 36.27
CA GLY A 16 17.39 5.90 34.92
C GLY A 16 17.93 6.80 33.81
N LEU A 17 18.52 7.95 34.14
CA LEU A 17 19.49 8.64 33.27
C LEU A 17 20.60 9.16 34.18
N GLN A 18 21.38 8.23 34.74
CA GLN A 18 22.54 8.55 35.53
C GLN A 18 23.70 7.62 35.15
N ILE A 19 24.67 8.18 34.44
CA ILE A 19 26.08 7.83 34.66
C ILE A 19 26.65 9.05 35.38
N GLY A 20 26.96 8.92 36.68
CA GLY A 20 27.65 9.97 37.44
C GLY A 20 29.02 10.28 36.80
N SER A 21 29.58 11.49 36.88
CA SER A 21 29.52 12.46 37.98
C SER A 21 29.76 13.92 37.50
N SER A 22 28.71 14.70 37.30
CA SER A 22 28.69 16.18 37.47
C SER A 22 27.27 16.72 37.21
N PRO A 23 26.70 17.67 37.99
CA PRO A 23 25.31 18.12 37.84
C PRO A 23 25.04 19.13 36.72
N SER A 24 25.88 19.27 35.68
CA SER A 24 25.76 20.39 34.73
C SER A 24 25.86 20.06 33.23
N THR A 25 25.66 18.82 32.80
CA THR A 25 25.60 18.46 31.36
C THR A 25 24.49 17.44 31.06
N PRO A 26 23.62 17.63 30.04
CA PRO A 26 22.42 16.80 29.90
C PRO A 26 22.59 15.45 29.16
N TYR A 27 23.80 15.04 28.77
CA TYR A 27 23.99 13.79 28.01
C TYR A 27 25.31 13.10 28.37
N SER A 28 25.24 11.94 29.02
CA SER A 28 26.36 11.01 29.18
C SER A 28 25.95 9.62 28.66
N ARG A 29 25.96 9.45 27.34
CA ARG A 29 25.93 8.12 26.70
C ARG A 29 27.39 7.76 26.37
N PRO A 30 27.92 6.60 26.78
CA PRO A 30 29.26 6.21 26.40
C PRO A 30 29.36 6.06 24.88
N PRO A 31 30.50 6.42 24.27
CA PRO A 31 30.80 6.08 22.88
C PRO A 31 30.69 4.57 22.66
N PHE A 32 30.20 4.16 21.50
CA PHE A 32 30.11 2.75 21.15
C PHE A 32 31.52 2.17 21.00
N ALA A 33 31.93 1.34 21.96
CA ALA A 33 33.14 0.52 21.86
C ALA A 33 32.81 -0.74 21.04
N GLN A 34 33.71 -1.17 20.16
CA GLN A 34 33.51 -2.32 19.24
C GLN A 34 33.15 -3.66 19.93
N LEU A 35 33.17 -3.74 21.26
CA LEU A 35 32.79 -4.90 22.05
C LEU A 35 31.32 -4.77 22.48
N HIS A 36 30.45 -5.54 21.80
CA HIS A 36 28.98 -5.60 21.93
C HIS A 36 28.44 -5.41 23.37
N PRO A 37 27.93 -4.23 23.74
CA PRO A 37 27.33 -4.07 25.05
C PRO A 37 25.82 -4.28 24.92
N ILE A 38 25.37 -5.52 25.16
CA ILE A 38 23.96 -5.77 25.51
C ILE A 38 23.66 -4.92 26.76
N PRO A 39 22.51 -4.22 26.85
CA PRO A 39 22.13 -3.50 28.05
C PRO A 39 22.24 -4.41 29.30
N PRO A 40 22.54 -3.86 30.50
CA PRO A 40 22.65 -4.67 31.70
C PRO A 40 21.34 -5.42 31.94
N ALA A 41 21.39 -6.57 32.63
CA ALA A 41 20.20 -7.37 32.88
C ALA A 41 19.16 -6.61 33.73
N LEU A 42 17.87 -6.96 33.59
CA LEU A 42 16.77 -6.30 34.33
C LEU A 42 16.90 -6.46 35.85
N ASN A 43 17.53 -7.54 36.32
CA ASN A 43 17.76 -7.82 37.73
C ASN A 43 19.09 -7.26 38.27
N ASP A 44 19.82 -6.48 37.46
CA ASP A 44 21.05 -5.82 37.89
C ASP A 44 20.73 -4.64 38.82
N GLY A 45 21.00 -4.82 40.12
CA GLY A 45 20.78 -3.79 41.14
C GLY A 45 21.65 -2.55 41.00
N ASN A 46 22.74 -2.62 40.21
CA ASN A 46 23.67 -1.52 39.95
C ASN A 46 23.88 -1.30 38.45
N ALA A 47 22.82 -1.45 37.64
CA ALA A 47 22.89 -1.37 36.17
C ALA A 47 23.63 -0.12 35.63
N GLY A 48 23.55 1.01 36.31
CA GLY A 48 24.31 2.22 35.95
C GLY A 48 25.83 2.03 36.07
N GLU A 49 26.30 1.38 37.15
CA GLU A 49 27.71 1.07 37.37
C GLU A 49 28.19 -0.01 36.40
N THR A 50 27.39 -1.06 36.19
CA THR A 50 27.69 -2.14 35.23
C THR A 50 27.89 -1.57 33.83
N TRP A 51 26.98 -0.69 33.38
CA TRP A 51 27.10 -0.04 32.08
C TRP A 51 28.30 0.90 32.00
N ALA A 52 28.56 1.68 33.05
CA ALA A 52 29.72 2.57 33.10
C ALA A 52 31.04 1.79 33.06
N ALA A 53 31.09 0.59 33.63
CA ALA A 53 32.27 -0.28 33.60
C ALA A 53 32.59 -0.82 32.18
N LEU A 54 31.63 -0.81 31.26
CA LEU A 54 31.84 -1.16 29.85
C LEU A 54 32.45 -0.03 29.02
N HIS A 55 32.56 1.17 29.57
CA HIS A 55 33.15 2.30 28.87
C HIS A 55 34.65 2.09 28.63
N ASP A 56 35.02 1.95 27.37
CA ASP A 56 36.42 1.99 26.96
C ASP A 56 36.90 3.44 26.91
N PRO A 57 37.91 3.85 27.70
CA PRO A 57 38.40 5.22 27.66
C PRO A 57 39.25 5.54 26.43
N ASN A 58 39.63 4.57 25.58
CA ASN A 58 40.45 4.78 24.40
C ASN A 58 39.61 5.25 23.20
N PRO A 59 39.79 6.50 22.71
CA PRO A 59 39.04 7.03 21.57
C PRO A 59 39.23 6.26 20.26
N GLN A 60 40.32 5.50 20.11
CA GLN A 60 40.55 4.65 18.94
C GLN A 60 39.56 3.49 18.84
N HIS A 61 38.99 3.07 19.98
CA HIS A 61 38.03 1.97 20.03
C HIS A 61 36.58 2.45 19.87
N TRP A 62 36.38 3.77 19.80
CA TRP A 62 35.06 4.37 19.64
C TRP A 62 34.62 4.38 18.18
N SER A 63 33.32 4.47 18.03
CA SER A 63 32.67 4.51 16.73
C SER A 63 32.47 5.95 16.28
N TRP A 64 33.25 6.36 15.29
CA TRP A 64 33.26 7.71 14.73
C TRP A 64 32.61 7.77 13.35
N GLY A 65 31.92 8.86 13.07
CA GLY A 65 31.39 9.14 11.73
C GLY A 65 32.46 9.59 10.75
N ALA A 66 32.03 9.77 9.50
CA ALA A 66 32.86 10.34 8.45
C ALA A 66 33.32 11.76 8.79
N LYS A 67 34.50 12.13 8.30
CA LYS A 67 35.03 13.49 8.44
C LYS A 67 34.25 14.44 7.54
N ARG A 68 33.73 15.53 8.09
CA ARG A 68 33.03 16.55 7.31
C ARG A 68 34.02 17.25 6.37
N SER A 69 33.78 17.20 5.07
CA SER A 69 34.64 17.86 4.08
C SER A 69 34.05 19.21 3.68
N LYS A 70 34.63 20.30 4.20
CA LYS A 70 34.79 21.66 3.65
C LYS A 70 34.93 22.68 4.80
N ASP A 71 35.95 23.53 4.67
CA ASP A 71 36.18 24.78 5.40
C ASP A 71 36.76 24.76 6.83
N ASP A 72 37.74 23.91 7.11
CA ASP A 72 38.75 24.23 8.14
C ASP A 72 39.99 24.85 7.46
N GLY A 73 39.79 26.02 6.87
CA GLY A 73 40.90 26.96 6.73
C GLY A 73 41.36 27.38 8.13
N ASP A 74 42.64 27.20 8.43
CA ASP A 74 43.37 27.69 9.61
C ASP A 74 43.49 26.81 10.87
N ALA A 75 43.13 25.52 10.86
CA ALA A 75 43.46 24.59 11.96
C ALA A 75 44.65 23.67 11.65
N ALA A 76 45.74 24.21 11.11
CA ALA A 76 46.94 23.45 10.74
C ALA A 76 47.90 23.15 11.93
N GLU A 77 47.59 23.55 13.17
CA GLU A 77 48.54 23.43 14.28
C GLU A 77 48.37 22.21 15.19
N TYR A 78 47.29 21.43 15.07
CA TYR A 78 47.14 20.15 15.77
C TYR A 78 46.38 19.16 14.89
N HIS A 79 47.07 18.12 14.37
CA HIS A 79 46.44 16.99 13.70
C HIS A 79 45.60 16.16 14.70
N ASP A 80 44.36 16.58 14.93
CA ASP A 80 43.34 15.73 15.56
C ASP A 80 42.65 14.87 14.50
N GLU A 81 42.72 13.55 14.64
CA GLU A 81 42.00 12.66 13.74
C GLU A 81 40.49 12.64 14.02
N TYR A 82 40.07 13.02 15.23
CA TYR A 82 38.70 12.96 15.72
C TYR A 82 37.93 14.28 15.60
N SER A 83 38.61 15.39 15.31
CA SER A 83 37.94 16.68 15.09
C SER A 83 37.05 16.63 13.84
N ALA A 84 35.95 17.40 13.86
CA ALA A 84 34.98 17.51 12.78
C ALA A 84 34.34 16.17 12.35
N ARG A 85 34.30 15.17 13.24
CA ARG A 85 33.58 13.90 13.08
C ARG A 85 32.41 13.83 14.05
N GLY A 86 31.29 13.28 13.59
CA GLY A 86 30.22 12.85 14.49
C GLY A 86 30.62 11.62 15.30
N ILE A 87 29.86 11.31 16.36
CA ILE A 87 30.14 10.17 17.25
C ILE A 87 28.89 9.31 17.47
N TYR A 88 29.06 7.99 17.46
CA TYR A 88 28.00 7.05 17.82
C TYR A 88 28.05 6.73 19.31
N LEU A 89 26.90 6.86 19.95
CA LEU A 89 26.69 6.70 21.39
C LEU A 89 25.62 5.64 21.63
N CYS A 90 25.77 4.82 22.66
CA CYS A 90 24.76 3.84 23.04
C CYS A 90 24.36 3.98 24.51
N GLY A 91 23.18 3.46 24.83
CA GLY A 91 22.66 3.43 26.18
C GLY A 91 21.37 2.64 26.26
N TYR A 92 20.71 2.76 27.40
CA TYR A 92 19.39 2.19 27.62
C TYR A 92 18.47 3.18 28.34
N LEU A 93 17.18 2.88 28.30
CA LEU A 93 16.14 3.62 29.02
C LEU A 93 15.24 2.64 29.78
N ASP A 94 15.21 2.79 31.10
CA ASP A 94 14.30 2.04 31.96
C ASP A 94 12.95 2.76 32.03
N LEU A 95 11.90 2.07 31.60
CA LEU A 95 10.52 2.53 31.57
C LEU A 95 9.60 1.53 32.28
N PRO A 96 8.42 1.95 32.76
CA PRO A 96 7.43 1.02 33.29
C PRO A 96 7.05 -0.04 32.25
N LEU A 97 6.94 -1.29 32.69
CA LEU A 97 6.37 -2.34 31.85
C LEU A 97 4.88 -2.04 31.55
N ASP A 98 4.15 -1.60 32.58
CA ASP A 98 2.75 -1.19 32.56
C ASP A 98 2.61 0.29 32.96
N TYR A 99 2.14 1.13 32.04
CA TYR A 99 1.91 2.55 32.31
C TYR A 99 0.62 2.84 33.10
N HIS A 100 -0.30 1.87 33.22
CA HIS A 100 -1.58 2.03 33.89
C HIS A 100 -1.59 1.48 35.32
N ASN A 101 -0.59 0.69 35.67
CA ASN A 101 -0.45 0.11 37.00
C ASN A 101 0.84 0.56 37.68
N HIS A 102 0.80 1.68 38.39
CA HIS A 102 1.95 2.18 39.16
C HIS A 102 2.38 1.29 40.34
N THR A 103 1.57 0.27 40.70
CA THR A 103 1.98 -0.73 41.71
C THR A 103 2.81 -1.86 41.11
N ASP A 104 2.84 -1.99 39.77
CA ASP A 104 3.74 -2.89 39.09
C ASP A 104 5.13 -2.25 38.98
N GLU A 105 6.08 -2.75 39.76
CA GLU A 105 7.46 -2.25 39.79
C GLU A 105 8.31 -2.79 38.63
N ARG A 106 7.76 -3.67 37.78
CA ARG A 106 8.49 -4.24 36.66
C ARG A 106 8.76 -3.18 35.60
N ILE A 107 9.93 -3.27 34.99
CA ILE A 107 10.40 -2.34 33.96
C ILE A 107 10.61 -3.05 32.63
N VAL A 108 10.58 -2.26 31.56
CA VAL A 108 11.22 -2.56 30.29
C VAL A 108 12.50 -1.73 30.19
N ARG A 109 13.59 -2.34 29.72
CA ARG A 109 14.86 -1.67 29.44
C ARG A 109 15.04 -1.57 27.94
N LEU A 110 14.80 -0.39 27.38
CA LEU A 110 14.92 -0.15 25.95
C LEU A 110 16.36 0.13 25.55
N ALA A 111 16.88 -0.55 24.54
CA ALA A 111 18.17 -0.22 23.95
C ALA A 111 18.04 1.02 23.05
N VAL A 112 18.96 1.97 23.20
CA VAL A 112 19.00 3.20 22.39
C VAL A 112 20.39 3.44 21.82
N ALA A 113 20.44 3.91 20.57
CA ALA A 113 21.65 4.39 19.93
C ALA A 113 21.44 5.82 19.45
N LYS A 114 22.51 6.62 19.39
CA LYS A 114 22.47 7.99 18.85
C LYS A 114 23.72 8.29 18.08
N TYR A 115 23.56 8.85 16.89
CA TYR A 115 24.61 9.54 16.18
C TYR A 115 24.54 11.03 16.52
N GLN A 116 25.57 11.53 17.19
CA GLN A 116 25.67 12.95 17.54
C GLN A 116 26.55 13.67 16.53
N VAL A 117 25.95 14.61 15.80
CA VAL A 117 26.58 15.29 14.65
C VAL A 117 27.79 16.13 15.04
N SER A 118 27.75 16.75 16.22
CA SER A 118 28.78 17.66 16.72
C SER A 118 30.06 16.96 17.15
N GLY A 119 30.08 15.63 17.25
CA GLY A 119 31.18 14.91 17.89
C GLY A 119 31.36 15.30 19.35
N LEU A 120 32.61 15.22 19.84
CA LEU A 120 32.99 15.57 21.21
C LEU A 120 33.73 16.92 21.28
N ALA A 121 33.56 17.61 22.40
CA ALA A 121 34.33 18.81 22.72
C ALA A 121 35.70 18.44 23.31
N ARG A 122 36.75 19.18 22.94
CA ARG A 122 38.05 19.10 23.62
C ARG A 122 37.99 19.86 24.95
N VAL A 123 38.39 19.20 26.03
CA VAL A 123 38.51 19.85 27.34
C VAL A 123 39.61 20.93 27.26
N GLY A 124 39.23 22.19 27.51
CA GLY A 124 40.16 23.33 27.55
C GLY A 124 40.38 24.08 26.24
N SER A 125 39.69 23.73 25.15
CA SER A 125 39.77 24.49 23.89
C SER A 125 38.91 25.75 23.92
N ARG A 126 39.21 26.72 23.04
CA ARG A 126 38.40 27.95 22.88
C ARG A 126 36.98 27.62 22.41
N GLU A 127 36.78 26.53 21.65
CA GLU A 127 35.45 26.06 21.24
C GLU A 127 34.62 25.53 22.43
N ALA A 128 35.25 24.90 23.44
CA ALA A 128 34.57 24.47 24.66
C ALA A 128 34.10 25.64 25.56
N LEU A 129 34.65 26.85 25.34
CA LEU A 129 34.30 28.06 26.08
C LEU A 129 33.16 28.85 25.43
N ASP A 130 32.83 28.58 24.16
CA ASP A 130 31.67 29.17 23.47
C ASP A 130 30.45 28.24 23.56
N LEU A 131 29.93 28.10 24.79
CA LEU A 131 28.79 27.26 25.17
C LEU A 131 27.43 27.74 24.58
N ARG A 132 27.42 28.74 23.70
CA ARG A 132 26.20 29.39 23.20
C ARG A 132 25.81 29.01 21.78
N SER A 133 26.66 28.33 21.02
CA SER A 133 26.31 27.86 19.69
C SER A 133 25.87 26.39 19.70
N ALA A 134 24.69 26.10 19.13
CA ALA A 134 24.21 24.72 18.90
C ALA A 134 25.11 23.93 17.92
N SER A 135 26.05 24.59 17.24
CA SER A 135 27.04 24.00 16.36
C SER A 135 28.40 23.72 17.02
N SER A 136 28.57 24.05 18.31
CA SER A 136 29.82 23.80 19.03
C SER A 136 30.04 22.29 19.25
N PRO A 137 31.28 21.77 19.09
CA PRO A 137 31.58 20.36 19.36
C PRO A 137 31.09 19.90 20.74
N GLY A 138 30.64 18.65 20.85
CA GLY A 138 30.13 18.09 22.11
C GLY A 138 28.70 18.46 22.50
N HIS A 139 28.01 19.34 21.77
CA HIS A 139 26.64 19.74 22.09
C HIS A 139 25.58 18.94 21.35
N LYS A 140 24.44 18.72 22.01
CA LYS A 140 23.24 18.18 21.35
C LYS A 140 22.77 19.17 20.28
N SER A 141 22.43 18.66 19.10
CA SER A 141 21.78 19.45 18.04
C SER A 141 20.42 20.01 18.50
N GLU A 142 19.89 20.98 17.74
CA GLU A 142 18.58 21.59 18.00
C GLU A 142 17.45 20.55 18.07
N ARG A 143 17.49 19.54 17.19
CA ARG A 143 16.49 18.48 17.05
C ARG A 143 17.16 17.14 16.81
N THR A 144 16.54 16.07 17.29
CA THR A 144 16.98 14.70 17.03
C THR A 144 15.99 14.02 16.09
N ILE A 145 16.45 13.50 14.96
CA ILE A 145 15.63 12.67 14.07
C ILE A 145 15.51 11.28 14.71
N ILE A 146 14.33 10.96 15.22
CA ILE A 146 14.01 9.62 15.71
C ILE A 146 13.75 8.70 14.50
N LEU A 147 14.46 7.57 14.44
CA LEU A 147 14.45 6.63 13.32
C LEU A 147 13.88 5.28 13.76
N GLU A 148 12.84 4.81 13.07
CA GLU A 148 12.20 3.51 13.33
C GLU A 148 11.97 2.75 12.01
N PRO A 149 12.56 1.55 11.83
CA PRO A 149 12.52 0.79 10.58
C PRO A 149 11.22 0.01 10.32
N GLY A 150 10.38 -0.22 11.35
CA GLY A 150 9.18 -1.02 11.25
C GLY A 150 9.41 -2.52 11.49
N GLY A 151 8.77 -3.36 10.66
CA GLY A 151 8.65 -4.79 10.87
C GLY A 151 7.19 -5.22 11.02
N PRO A 152 6.60 -5.29 12.23
CA PRO A 152 7.18 -5.03 13.56
C PRO A 152 8.35 -5.97 13.93
N GLY A 153 9.20 -5.55 14.87
CA GLY A 153 10.37 -6.32 15.30
C GLY A 153 11.72 -5.89 14.70
N GLY A 154 11.73 -4.87 13.84
CA GLY A 154 12.96 -4.29 13.30
C GLY A 154 13.76 -3.54 14.38
N SER A 155 15.08 -3.74 14.40
CA SER A 155 15.96 -3.04 15.33
C SER A 155 16.24 -1.60 14.87
N GLY A 156 15.75 -0.61 15.62
CA GLY A 156 16.05 0.80 15.36
C GLY A 156 17.49 1.16 15.69
N THR A 157 18.13 0.49 16.65
CA THR A 157 19.56 0.69 16.93
C THR A 157 20.43 0.22 15.76
N PHE A 158 20.13 -0.94 15.16
CA PHE A 158 20.78 -1.42 13.96
C PHE A 158 20.50 -0.51 12.75
N LYS A 159 19.25 -0.08 12.56
CA LYS A 159 18.90 0.85 11.47
C LYS A 159 19.67 2.17 11.58
N LEU A 160 19.83 2.70 12.79
CA LEU A 160 20.67 3.87 13.03
C LEU A 160 22.10 3.59 12.64
N TRP A 161 22.68 2.48 13.11
CA TRP A 161 24.06 2.13 12.79
C TRP A 161 24.31 2.07 11.28
N ALA A 162 23.34 1.55 10.52
CA ALA A 162 23.45 1.41 9.08
C ALA A 162 23.23 2.72 8.28
N SER A 163 22.55 3.74 8.84
CA SER A 163 22.05 4.85 8.03
C SER A 163 22.02 6.25 8.68
N ALA A 164 22.53 6.40 9.91
CA ALA A 164 22.44 7.67 10.65
C ALA A 164 23.02 8.88 9.89
N GLU A 165 24.20 8.71 9.28
CA GLU A 165 24.87 9.78 8.55
C GLU A 165 24.10 10.17 7.29
N GLU A 166 23.55 9.19 6.57
CA GLU A 166 22.69 9.43 5.40
C GLU A 166 21.40 10.15 5.82
N VAL A 167 20.74 9.69 6.88
CA VAL A 167 19.49 10.30 7.40
C VAL A 167 19.74 11.74 7.84
N SER A 168 20.80 11.99 8.63
CA SER A 168 21.18 13.34 9.05
C SER A 168 21.53 14.22 7.84
N GLY A 169 22.32 13.72 6.91
CA GLY A 169 22.70 14.42 5.68
C GLY A 169 21.50 14.77 4.80
N ARG A 170 20.64 13.79 4.52
CA ARG A 170 19.52 13.91 3.58
C ARG A 170 18.38 14.79 4.11
N PHE A 171 18.09 14.74 5.42
CA PHE A 171 16.92 15.44 5.97
C PHE A 171 17.26 16.70 6.76
N SER A 172 18.55 16.94 7.03
CA SER A 172 18.97 18.10 7.83
C SER A 172 20.30 18.70 7.39
N ASP A 173 20.86 18.34 6.24
CA ASP A 173 22.20 18.78 5.80
C ASP A 173 23.28 18.55 6.88
N GLY A 174 23.16 17.44 7.62
CA GLY A 174 24.08 17.08 8.70
C GLY A 174 23.95 17.91 9.98
N GLN A 175 22.85 18.65 10.16
CA GLN A 175 22.62 19.53 11.32
C GLN A 175 21.95 18.82 12.51
N PHE A 176 21.16 17.77 12.28
CA PHE A 176 20.40 17.09 13.33
C PHE A 176 21.03 15.76 13.71
N ASP A 177 21.04 15.49 15.01
CA ASP A 177 21.38 14.17 15.55
C ASP A 177 20.36 13.13 15.06
N VAL A 178 20.74 11.86 15.06
CA VAL A 178 19.82 10.74 14.77
C VAL A 178 19.77 9.82 15.97
N LEU A 179 18.58 9.38 16.37
CA LEU A 179 18.38 8.41 17.44
C LEU A 179 17.51 7.25 16.94
N GLY A 180 17.97 6.03 17.18
CA GLY A 180 17.22 4.81 16.94
C GLY A 180 17.07 4.06 18.26
N TRP A 181 15.95 3.39 18.44
CA TRP A 181 15.73 2.55 19.61
C TRP A 181 15.16 1.21 19.18
N ASP A 182 15.43 0.20 19.99
CA ASP A 182 14.74 -1.08 19.83
C ASP A 182 13.47 -1.02 20.69
N PRO A 183 12.26 -1.16 20.11
CA PRO A 183 11.04 -1.20 20.91
C PRO A 183 11.06 -2.32 21.94
N ARG A 184 10.13 -2.26 22.90
CA ARG A 184 9.95 -3.30 23.91
C ARG A 184 9.87 -4.71 23.29
N GLY A 185 10.69 -5.63 23.80
CA GLY A 185 10.78 -6.99 23.27
C GLY A 185 11.69 -7.17 22.04
N VAL A 186 12.15 -6.09 21.42
CA VAL A 186 12.93 -6.11 20.16
C VAL A 186 14.44 -6.15 20.44
N ASN A 187 15.14 -7.04 19.74
CA ASN A 187 16.59 -7.13 19.65
C ASN A 187 17.29 -7.03 21.02
N MET A 188 17.93 -5.91 21.34
CA MET A 188 18.68 -5.71 22.58
C MET A 188 17.84 -5.19 23.75
N SER A 189 16.57 -4.83 23.51
CA SER A 189 15.66 -4.40 24.58
C SER A 189 15.22 -5.58 25.44
N LEU A 190 15.14 -5.36 26.75
CA LEU A 190 14.82 -6.38 27.73
C LEU A 190 13.45 -6.13 28.39
N PRO A 191 12.64 -7.19 28.63
CA PRO A 191 12.93 -8.58 28.32
C PRO A 191 12.80 -8.84 26.81
N GLY A 192 13.73 -9.60 26.24
CA GLY A 192 13.68 -9.98 24.82
C GLY A 192 12.64 -11.07 24.56
N VAL A 193 11.99 -11.03 23.40
CA VAL A 193 10.98 -12.02 23.01
C VAL A 193 11.63 -13.14 22.19
N SER A 194 11.74 -14.34 22.75
CA SER A 194 12.12 -15.53 21.98
C SER A 194 11.41 -16.77 22.52
N CYS A 195 10.61 -17.40 21.66
CA CYS A 195 9.77 -18.53 22.06
C CYS A 195 10.48 -19.88 21.86
N PHE A 196 11.56 -19.89 21.09
CA PHE A 196 12.45 -21.03 20.98
C PHE A 196 13.65 -20.84 21.92
N PRO A 197 14.15 -21.90 22.57
CA PRO A 197 15.37 -21.80 23.35
C PRO A 197 16.64 -21.70 22.49
N HIS A 198 16.60 -22.21 21.25
CA HIS A 198 17.72 -22.19 20.31
C HIS A 198 17.25 -22.12 18.86
N ASP A 199 18.02 -21.46 18.00
CA ASP A 199 17.70 -21.29 16.57
C ASP A 199 17.63 -22.60 15.79
N ALA A 200 18.43 -23.61 16.16
CA ALA A 200 18.33 -24.94 15.53
C ALA A 200 16.94 -25.59 15.70
N GLN A 201 16.21 -25.26 16.78
CA GLN A 201 14.86 -25.77 17.00
C GLN A 201 13.82 -25.00 16.19
N ARG A 202 14.02 -23.69 16.03
CA ARG A 202 13.23 -22.82 15.15
C ARG A 202 13.36 -23.26 13.70
N ASP A 203 14.59 -23.49 13.25
CA ASP A 203 14.92 -24.02 11.93
C ASP A 203 14.23 -25.36 11.65
N ARG A 204 14.26 -26.28 12.63
CA ARG A 204 13.51 -27.54 12.55
C ARG A 204 12.00 -27.32 12.46
N TRP A 205 11.47 -26.31 13.15
CA TRP A 205 10.05 -25.96 13.13
C TRP A 205 9.62 -25.39 11.77
N ALA A 206 10.45 -24.50 11.20
CA ALA A 206 10.24 -23.85 9.90
C ALA A 206 10.07 -24.85 8.74
N LEU A 207 10.78 -25.99 8.79
CA LEU A 207 10.63 -27.08 7.81
C LEU A 207 9.20 -27.64 7.67
N VAL A 208 8.38 -27.47 8.71
CA VAL A 208 6.99 -27.92 8.73
C VAL A 208 6.04 -26.74 8.55
N SER A 209 6.28 -25.60 9.22
CA SER A 209 5.36 -24.46 9.19
C SER A 209 5.42 -23.64 7.89
N GLN A 210 6.55 -23.62 7.17
CA GLN A 210 6.70 -22.86 5.94
C GLN A 210 6.27 -23.64 4.69
N ARG A 211 5.19 -24.43 4.80
CA ARG A 211 4.53 -25.01 3.63
C ARG A 211 3.44 -24.06 3.19
N TYR A 212 3.42 -23.74 1.89
CA TYR A 212 2.41 -22.87 1.30
C TYR A 212 1.21 -23.66 0.82
N ARG A 213 0.06 -22.99 0.69
CA ARG A 213 -1.26 -23.59 0.45
C ARG A 213 -1.29 -24.46 -0.81
N GLU A 214 -0.59 -24.03 -1.85
CA GLU A 214 -0.54 -24.61 -3.18
C GLU A 214 0.17 -25.98 -3.17
N THR A 215 1.00 -26.24 -2.18
CA THR A 215 1.83 -27.46 -2.08
C THR A 215 1.09 -28.69 -1.56
N THR A 216 -0.21 -28.57 -1.28
CA THR A 216 -1.06 -29.67 -0.80
C THR A 216 -2.37 -29.77 -1.58
N ALA A 217 -2.85 -30.99 -1.77
CA ALA A 217 -4.21 -31.24 -2.23
C ALA A 217 -5.26 -31.06 -1.11
N TRP A 218 -4.82 -30.95 0.15
CA TRP A 218 -5.68 -30.88 1.34
C TRP A 218 -5.34 -29.63 2.19
N PRO A 219 -5.70 -28.41 1.74
CA PRO A 219 -5.35 -27.17 2.45
C PRO A 219 -5.88 -27.10 3.89
N MET A 220 -7.03 -27.71 4.17
CA MET A 220 -7.58 -27.77 5.52
C MET A 220 -6.70 -28.59 6.48
N ASP A 221 -6.15 -29.72 6.04
CA ASP A 221 -5.28 -30.54 6.89
C ASP A 221 -3.99 -29.79 7.24
N GLN A 222 -3.46 -29.05 6.27
CA GLN A 222 -2.31 -28.17 6.49
C GLN A 222 -2.66 -27.02 7.44
N LEU A 223 -3.84 -26.41 7.29
CA LEU A 223 -4.31 -25.38 8.20
C LEU A 223 -4.46 -25.91 9.64
N HIS A 224 -4.98 -27.13 9.82
CA HIS A 224 -5.06 -27.79 11.13
C HIS A 224 -3.67 -28.02 11.74
N LEU A 225 -2.68 -28.40 10.93
CA LEU A 225 -1.30 -28.54 11.39
C LEU A 225 -0.72 -27.19 11.80
N LEU A 226 -0.90 -26.14 10.98
CA LEU A 226 -0.46 -24.79 11.30
C LEU A 226 -1.13 -24.24 12.56
N ASP A 227 -2.41 -24.52 12.77
CA ASP A 227 -3.18 -24.14 13.97
C ASP A 227 -2.53 -24.76 15.22
N ALA A 228 -2.31 -26.09 15.19
CA ALA A 228 -1.65 -26.80 16.29
C ALA A 228 -0.22 -26.29 16.54
N MET A 229 0.53 -25.98 15.48
CA MET A 229 1.87 -25.43 15.58
C MET A 229 1.88 -24.03 16.20
N ASN A 230 1.00 -23.14 15.74
CA ASN A 230 0.87 -21.78 16.29
C ASN A 230 0.45 -21.81 17.77
N ASN A 231 -0.46 -22.71 18.12
CA ASN A 231 -0.86 -22.94 19.51
C ASN A 231 0.34 -23.37 20.37
N ALA A 232 1.16 -24.31 19.88
CA ALA A 232 2.37 -24.76 20.58
C ALA A 232 3.43 -23.66 20.69
N THR A 233 3.62 -22.84 19.64
CA THR A 233 4.53 -21.69 19.67
C THR A 233 4.09 -20.68 20.74
N PHE A 234 2.81 -20.30 20.79
CA PHE A 234 2.34 -19.36 21.80
C PHE A 234 2.32 -19.94 23.22
N ALA A 235 2.10 -21.24 23.40
CA ALA A 235 2.32 -21.92 24.68
C ALA A 235 3.78 -21.77 25.13
N ALA A 236 4.74 -22.03 24.24
CA ALA A 236 6.15 -21.88 24.54
C ALA A 236 6.52 -20.42 24.84
N CYS A 237 5.98 -19.46 24.08
CA CYS A 237 6.11 -18.05 24.39
C CYS A 237 5.61 -17.76 25.82
N ARG A 238 4.40 -18.20 26.17
CA ARG A 238 3.81 -17.96 27.49
C ARG A 238 4.69 -18.46 28.64
N GLU A 239 5.27 -19.64 28.49
CA GLU A 239 6.20 -20.21 29.49
C GLU A 239 7.50 -19.41 29.60
N ARG A 240 8.04 -18.92 28.48
CA ARG A 240 9.36 -18.27 28.43
C ARG A 240 9.33 -16.78 28.76
N ILE A 241 8.32 -16.06 28.28
CA ILE A 241 8.21 -14.60 28.42
C ILE A 241 7.08 -14.18 29.36
N GLY A 242 6.34 -15.13 29.93
CA GLY A 242 5.27 -14.86 30.89
C GLY A 242 4.16 -13.99 30.30
N ASP A 243 3.82 -12.91 31.00
CA ASP A 243 2.77 -11.97 30.60
C ASP A 243 3.24 -10.83 29.70
N LEU A 244 4.51 -10.82 29.28
CA LEU A 244 5.07 -9.78 28.40
C LEU A 244 4.27 -9.55 27.12
N GLY A 245 3.64 -10.59 26.55
CA GLY A 245 2.78 -10.47 25.36
C GLY A 245 1.63 -9.47 25.51
N ARG A 246 1.19 -9.15 26.74
CA ARG A 246 0.18 -8.11 27.01
C ARG A 246 0.71 -6.70 26.82
N PHE A 247 2.03 -6.56 26.81
CA PHE A 247 2.70 -5.29 26.92
C PHE A 247 3.39 -4.89 25.63
N VAL A 248 3.26 -5.58 24.50
CA VAL A 248 4.00 -5.28 23.25
C VAL A 248 3.19 -4.52 22.19
N SER A 249 2.00 -4.01 22.54
CA SER A 249 1.14 -3.29 21.59
C SER A 249 1.76 -1.99 21.06
N THR A 250 1.32 -1.57 19.87
CA THR A 250 1.73 -0.29 19.26
C THR A 250 1.48 0.89 20.20
N ALA A 251 0.37 0.88 20.96
CA ALA A 251 0.02 1.98 21.87
C ALA A 251 1.04 2.14 23.00
N LEU A 252 1.56 1.03 23.54
CA LEU A 252 2.61 1.09 24.56
C LEU A 252 3.94 1.56 23.96
N VAL A 253 4.28 1.12 22.75
CA VAL A 253 5.46 1.62 22.02
C VAL A 253 5.34 3.12 21.74
N ALA A 254 4.14 3.63 21.46
CA ALA A 254 3.92 5.07 21.30
C ALA A 254 4.11 5.85 22.62
N ARG A 255 3.81 5.26 23.79
CA ARG A 255 4.16 5.87 25.08
C ARG A 255 5.66 5.88 25.33
N ASP A 256 6.33 4.79 24.98
CA ASP A 256 7.79 4.70 25.07
C ASP A 256 8.46 5.79 24.19
N LEU A 257 7.91 6.06 23.00
CA LEU A 257 8.35 7.15 22.14
C LEU A 257 8.17 8.53 22.80
N ASP A 258 7.06 8.77 23.51
CA ASP A 258 6.86 10.02 24.27
C ASP A 258 7.87 10.16 25.43
N GLU A 259 8.22 9.05 26.09
CA GLU A 259 9.27 9.04 27.11
C GLU A 259 10.65 9.32 26.51
N ILE A 260 10.98 8.74 25.35
CA ILE A 260 12.21 9.05 24.61
C ILE A 260 12.27 10.55 24.29
N ARG A 261 11.18 11.15 23.78
CA ARG A 261 11.09 12.59 23.53
C ARG A 261 11.37 13.41 24.79
N LYS A 262 10.77 13.06 25.93
CA LYS A 262 11.02 13.74 27.22
C LYS A 262 12.47 13.64 27.65
N ARG A 263 13.11 12.47 27.49
CA ARG A 263 14.52 12.27 27.83
C ARG A 263 15.49 12.98 26.89
N LEU A 264 15.07 13.25 25.65
CA LEU A 264 15.77 14.16 24.74
C LEU A 264 15.54 15.64 25.08
N GLY A 265 14.62 15.96 26.00
CA GLY A 265 14.26 17.34 26.32
C GLY A 265 13.67 18.08 25.12
N GLU A 266 12.96 17.39 24.23
CA GLU A 266 12.34 17.97 23.03
C GLU A 266 10.84 18.21 23.25
N GLY A 267 10.34 19.36 22.79
CA GLY A 267 8.92 19.72 22.94
C GLY A 267 7.99 18.89 22.05
N ASP A 268 8.51 18.42 20.92
CA ASP A 268 7.81 17.66 19.89
C ASP A 268 8.73 16.58 19.30
N VAL A 269 8.14 15.56 18.65
CA VAL A 269 8.90 14.52 17.94
C VAL A 269 9.28 15.00 16.54
N THR A 270 10.57 14.95 16.24
CA THR A 270 11.09 14.96 14.87
C THR A 270 11.48 13.53 14.50
N GLY A 271 10.99 12.97 13.40
CA GLY A 271 11.27 11.57 13.11
C GLY A 271 10.98 11.09 11.70
N TYR A 272 11.60 9.95 11.37
CA TYR A 272 11.49 9.23 10.13
C TYR A 272 11.12 7.78 10.43
N PHE A 273 9.91 7.41 10.03
CA PHE A 273 9.27 6.15 10.38
C PHE A 273 8.97 5.37 9.10
N ILE A 274 9.35 4.10 9.06
CA ILE A 274 9.28 3.27 7.86
C ILE A 274 8.36 2.08 8.10
N SER A 275 7.55 1.68 7.11
CA SER A 275 6.72 0.48 7.15
C SER A 275 5.83 0.44 8.41
N TYR A 276 5.83 -0.62 9.21
CA TYR A 276 5.11 -0.68 10.49
C TYR A 276 5.41 0.50 11.44
N GLY A 277 6.59 1.12 11.34
CA GLY A 277 6.91 2.34 12.08
C GLY A 277 5.96 3.49 11.79
N THR A 278 5.40 3.53 10.59
CA THR A 278 4.33 4.47 10.25
C THR A 278 3.06 4.23 11.06
N GLY A 279 2.80 2.99 11.49
CA GLY A 279 1.73 2.63 12.43
C GLY A 279 2.01 3.12 13.85
N ILE A 280 3.27 3.03 14.33
CA ILE A 280 3.71 3.65 15.59
C ILE A 280 3.50 5.16 15.52
N ALA A 281 3.94 5.80 14.43
CA ALA A 281 3.81 7.23 14.22
C ALA A 281 2.34 7.71 14.16
N GLN A 282 1.47 6.99 13.44
CA GLN A 282 0.04 7.26 13.39
C GLN A 282 -0.61 7.17 14.78
N THR A 283 -0.24 6.14 15.54
CA THR A 283 -0.74 5.94 16.90
C THR A 283 -0.26 7.04 17.84
N TYR A 284 1.03 7.36 17.81
CA TYR A 284 1.64 8.45 18.57
C TYR A 284 0.98 9.79 18.26
N ALA A 285 0.80 10.12 16.98
CA ALA A 285 0.21 11.39 16.56
C ALA A 285 -1.22 11.58 17.09
N ASN A 286 -1.94 10.48 17.30
CA ASN A 286 -3.30 10.52 17.84
C ASN A 286 -3.37 10.41 19.37
N MET A 287 -2.35 9.83 20.02
CA MET A 287 -2.26 9.78 21.48
C MET A 287 -1.64 11.06 22.07
N PHE A 288 -0.74 11.71 21.34
CA PHE A 288 0.04 12.87 21.77
C PHE A 288 0.07 13.99 20.71
N PRO A 289 -1.09 14.46 20.21
CA PRO A 289 -1.17 15.37 19.06
C PRO A 289 -0.43 16.69 19.24
N GLN A 290 -0.31 17.18 20.48
CA GLN A 290 0.41 18.39 20.84
C GLN A 290 1.94 18.24 20.78
N HIS A 291 2.45 17.01 20.73
CA HIS A 291 3.87 16.67 20.70
C HIS A 291 4.32 16.12 19.34
N VAL A 292 3.54 16.36 18.29
CA VAL A 292 3.90 16.03 16.91
C VAL A 292 4.65 17.22 16.30
N GLY A 293 5.91 16.98 15.93
CA GLY A 293 6.78 17.96 15.28
C GLY A 293 6.86 17.72 13.78
N ARG A 294 8.07 17.38 13.29
CA ARG A 294 8.33 17.08 11.88
C ARG A 294 8.45 15.57 11.68
N MET A 295 7.41 14.94 11.16
CA MET A 295 7.39 13.49 10.96
C MET A 295 7.26 13.14 9.48
N ILE A 296 8.04 12.15 9.06
CA ILE A 296 7.97 11.50 7.76
C ILE A 296 7.56 10.04 7.98
N LEU A 297 6.52 9.60 7.29
CA LEU A 297 6.04 8.21 7.27
C LEU A 297 6.23 7.67 5.85
N ASP A 298 7.09 6.68 5.69
CA ASP A 298 7.55 6.14 4.41
C ASP A 298 7.23 4.64 4.32
N GLY A 299 6.62 4.18 3.23
CA GLY A 299 5.95 2.89 3.20
C GLY A 299 4.80 2.87 4.21
N VAL A 300 3.73 3.61 3.92
CA VAL A 300 2.67 3.88 4.90
C VAL A 300 1.76 2.68 5.10
N GLU A 301 1.63 2.23 6.35
CA GLU A 301 0.58 1.32 6.81
C GLU A 301 -0.71 2.07 7.13
N TYR A 302 -1.85 1.37 7.20
CA TYR A 302 -3.09 1.96 7.70
C TYR A 302 -3.56 1.26 8.98
N VAL A 303 -3.12 1.80 10.13
CA VAL A 303 -3.26 1.15 11.45
C VAL A 303 -4.70 0.87 11.88
N ARG A 304 -5.70 1.52 11.27
CA ARG A 304 -7.12 1.20 11.55
C ARG A 304 -7.48 -0.21 11.06
N ASP A 305 -7.00 -0.60 9.88
CA ASP A 305 -7.28 -1.91 9.32
C ASP A 305 -6.56 -3.01 10.11
N HIS A 306 -5.41 -2.71 10.71
CA HIS A 306 -4.63 -3.66 11.52
C HIS A 306 -5.40 -4.12 12.77
N ARG A 307 -6.48 -3.42 13.15
CA ARG A 307 -7.36 -3.80 14.26
C ARG A 307 -8.28 -4.96 13.90
N LEU A 308 -8.43 -5.29 12.60
CA LEU A 308 -9.30 -6.35 12.11
C LEU A 308 -8.56 -7.69 12.08
N ALA A 309 -9.31 -8.79 12.22
CA ALA A 309 -8.77 -10.13 12.04
C ALA A 309 -8.20 -10.26 10.62
N GLY A 310 -6.92 -10.63 10.50
CA GLY A 310 -6.22 -10.72 9.22
C GLY A 310 -5.83 -9.37 8.59
N GLY A 311 -6.20 -8.25 9.23
CA GLY A 311 -6.03 -6.87 8.76
C GLY A 311 -4.64 -6.57 8.24
N PHE A 312 -3.65 -6.76 9.10
CA PHE A 312 -2.22 -6.56 8.81
C PHE A 312 -1.74 -7.34 7.58
N GLY A 313 -2.31 -8.52 7.33
CA GLY A 313 -1.92 -9.37 6.21
C GLY A 313 -2.54 -8.95 4.89
N TYR A 314 -3.87 -8.82 4.83
CA TYR A 314 -4.55 -8.57 3.54
C TYR A 314 -4.37 -7.13 3.02
N THR A 315 -3.97 -6.18 3.89
CA THR A 315 -3.66 -4.80 3.49
C THR A 315 -2.37 -4.68 2.68
N ALA A 316 -1.53 -5.70 2.69
CA ALA A 316 -0.21 -5.72 2.06
C ALA A 316 -0.13 -6.42 0.68
N LEU A 317 -1.27 -6.75 0.05
CA LEU A 317 -1.29 -7.69 -1.09
C LEU A 317 -1.28 -7.07 -2.50
N ASP A 318 -1.59 -5.78 -2.64
CA ASP A 318 -2.02 -5.22 -3.94
C ASP A 318 -0.94 -5.22 -5.02
N ASN A 319 0.29 -4.89 -4.65
CA ASN A 319 1.28 -4.41 -5.61
C ASN A 319 2.43 -5.38 -5.86
N VAL A 320 2.61 -6.42 -5.05
CA VAL A 320 3.79 -7.30 -5.17
C VAL A 320 3.82 -8.07 -6.49
N THR A 321 2.65 -8.48 -7.01
CA THR A 321 2.55 -9.18 -8.29
C THR A 321 2.86 -8.23 -9.44
N ASP A 322 2.43 -6.97 -9.35
CA ASP A 322 2.80 -5.93 -10.31
C ASP A 322 4.29 -5.57 -10.23
N ALA A 323 4.85 -5.49 -9.01
CA ALA A 323 6.28 -5.28 -8.79
C ALA A 323 7.11 -6.43 -9.41
N TRP A 324 6.60 -7.66 -9.38
CA TRP A 324 7.20 -8.81 -10.06
C TRP A 324 7.09 -8.71 -11.59
N HIS A 325 5.91 -8.45 -12.13
CA HIS A 325 5.68 -8.42 -13.59
C HIS A 325 6.33 -7.19 -14.26
N VAL A 326 6.02 -5.99 -13.76
CA VAL A 326 6.45 -4.73 -14.38
C VAL A 326 7.85 -4.34 -13.89
N GLY A 327 8.10 -4.46 -12.59
CA GLY A 327 9.38 -4.12 -11.98
C GLY A 327 10.45 -5.15 -12.33
N PHE A 328 10.43 -6.31 -11.70
CA PHE A 328 11.50 -7.29 -11.81
C PHE A 328 11.67 -7.84 -13.23
N LEU A 329 10.63 -8.44 -13.83
CA LEU A 329 10.73 -9.03 -15.18
C LEU A 329 10.77 -7.96 -16.28
N GLY A 330 9.94 -6.92 -16.16
CA GLY A 330 9.87 -5.84 -17.14
C GLY A 330 11.17 -5.03 -17.23
N GLU A 331 11.73 -4.59 -16.10
CA GLU A 331 13.01 -3.85 -16.11
C GLU A 331 14.18 -4.75 -16.52
N CYS A 332 14.15 -6.04 -16.19
CA CYS A 332 15.13 -6.99 -16.68
C CYS A 332 15.16 -7.06 -18.22
N LEU A 333 14.00 -7.16 -18.87
CA LEU A 333 13.92 -7.17 -20.33
C LEU A 333 14.38 -5.85 -20.96
N LYS A 334 14.02 -4.71 -20.36
CA LYS A 334 14.49 -3.38 -20.80
C LYS A 334 16.01 -3.25 -20.70
N ALA A 335 16.62 -3.82 -19.65
CA ALA A 335 18.06 -3.81 -19.45
C ALA A 335 18.81 -4.69 -20.47
N GLY A 336 18.13 -5.70 -21.03
CA GLY A 336 18.65 -6.59 -22.06
C GLY A 336 19.63 -7.65 -21.54
N PRO A 337 20.01 -8.62 -22.39
CA PRO A 337 20.80 -9.80 -22.00
C PRO A 337 22.18 -9.47 -21.41
N GLN A 338 22.78 -8.34 -21.79
CA GLN A 338 24.07 -7.90 -21.26
C GLN A 338 24.01 -7.47 -19.78
N SER A 339 22.84 -7.01 -19.32
CA SER A 339 22.65 -6.47 -17.97
C SER A 339 21.73 -7.34 -17.12
N CYS A 340 20.92 -8.20 -17.73
CA CYS A 340 20.02 -9.12 -17.05
C CYS A 340 19.96 -10.48 -17.73
N ALA A 341 20.37 -11.53 -17.02
CA ALA A 341 20.47 -12.89 -17.55
C ALA A 341 19.13 -13.49 -18.00
N LEU A 342 18.01 -13.14 -17.35
CA LEU A 342 16.70 -13.65 -17.74
C LEU A 342 16.27 -13.18 -19.14
N ALA A 343 16.80 -12.05 -19.62
CA ALA A 343 16.50 -11.58 -20.97
C ALA A 343 17.05 -12.50 -22.07
N GLU A 344 18.04 -13.35 -21.77
CA GLU A 344 18.56 -14.40 -22.67
C GLU A 344 17.53 -15.52 -22.94
N LEU A 345 16.48 -15.62 -22.11
CA LEU A 345 15.48 -16.68 -22.24
C LEU A 345 14.40 -16.39 -23.28
N VAL A 346 14.35 -15.19 -23.84
CA VAL A 346 13.37 -14.77 -24.86
C VAL A 346 13.99 -14.84 -26.24
N GLN A 347 13.26 -15.37 -27.23
CA GLN A 347 13.80 -15.47 -28.60
C GLN A 347 14.00 -14.08 -29.23
N GLU A 348 15.09 -13.90 -29.99
CA GLU A 348 15.42 -12.65 -30.70
C GLU A 348 14.26 -12.12 -31.57
N ARG A 349 13.45 -13.01 -32.16
CA ARG A 349 12.29 -12.67 -33.00
C ARG A 349 11.14 -11.99 -32.25
N HIS A 350 11.05 -12.17 -30.93
CA HIS A 350 10.02 -11.59 -30.07
C HIS A 350 10.51 -10.31 -29.35
N ALA A 351 11.81 -10.01 -29.40
CA ALA A 351 12.39 -8.77 -28.86
C ALA A 351 11.91 -7.52 -29.62
N GLU A 352 11.44 -7.66 -30.87
CA GLU A 352 10.86 -6.57 -31.68
C GLU A 352 9.43 -6.18 -31.26
N ALA A 353 8.78 -6.98 -30.40
CA ALA A 353 7.45 -6.73 -29.85
C ALA A 353 7.46 -6.87 -28.31
N PRO A 354 7.80 -5.80 -27.56
CA PRO A 354 8.12 -5.82 -26.12
C PRO A 354 7.07 -6.51 -25.24
N GLY A 355 5.80 -6.40 -25.62
CA GLY A 355 4.70 -7.06 -24.93
C GLY A 355 4.70 -8.57 -24.98
N THR A 356 5.08 -9.13 -26.13
CA THR A 356 5.14 -10.59 -26.33
C THR A 356 6.32 -11.20 -25.59
N ALA A 357 7.45 -10.48 -25.54
CA ALA A 357 8.64 -10.86 -24.78
C ALA A 357 8.36 -10.95 -23.26
N LEU A 358 7.65 -9.98 -22.70
CA LEU A 358 7.31 -9.99 -21.27
C LEU A 358 6.36 -11.14 -20.92
N SER A 359 5.32 -11.38 -21.72
CA SER A 359 4.43 -12.53 -21.50
C SER A 359 5.18 -13.86 -21.61
N GLU A 360 6.05 -14.02 -22.60
CA GLU A 360 6.84 -15.26 -22.77
C GLU A 360 7.75 -15.50 -21.57
N LEU A 361 8.50 -14.49 -21.14
CA LEU A 361 9.40 -14.60 -19.98
C LEU A 361 8.62 -14.91 -18.70
N ARG A 362 7.53 -14.18 -18.45
CA ARG A 362 6.66 -14.40 -17.29
C ARG A 362 6.13 -15.82 -17.28
N ASP A 363 5.49 -16.26 -18.37
CA ASP A 363 4.87 -17.58 -18.43
C ASP A 363 5.92 -18.69 -18.26
N ARG A 364 7.13 -18.51 -18.81
CA ARG A 364 8.25 -19.46 -18.63
C ARG A 364 8.73 -19.54 -17.19
N ILE A 365 8.96 -18.41 -16.53
CA ILE A 365 9.48 -18.39 -15.15
C ILE A 365 8.42 -18.80 -14.14
N GLU A 366 7.18 -18.37 -14.32
CA GLU A 366 6.07 -18.79 -13.44
C GLU A 366 5.73 -20.26 -13.62
N ALA A 367 5.85 -20.83 -14.83
CA ALA A 367 5.73 -22.27 -15.04
C ALA A 367 6.85 -23.05 -14.34
N LEU A 368 8.10 -22.55 -14.38
CA LEU A 368 9.22 -23.13 -13.64
C LEU A 368 8.94 -23.13 -12.14
N ILE A 369 8.53 -21.99 -11.57
CA ILE A 369 8.20 -21.88 -10.14
C ILE A 369 7.04 -22.81 -9.79
N SER A 370 5.96 -22.79 -10.57
CA SER A 370 4.78 -23.62 -10.34
C SER A 370 5.07 -25.12 -10.46
N SER A 371 6.05 -25.52 -11.29
CA SER A 371 6.44 -26.92 -11.41
C SER A 371 6.98 -27.51 -10.08
N LEU A 372 7.52 -26.65 -9.21
CA LEU A 372 8.03 -27.03 -7.89
C LEU A 372 6.92 -27.48 -6.92
N ILE A 373 5.67 -27.14 -7.20
CA ILE A 373 4.50 -27.62 -6.44
C ILE A 373 4.40 -29.14 -6.54
N ALA A 374 4.50 -29.67 -7.76
CA ALA A 374 4.41 -31.10 -8.03
C ALA A 374 5.73 -31.82 -7.74
N ARG A 375 6.86 -31.17 -8.03
CA ARG A 375 8.20 -31.78 -7.91
C ARG A 375 9.26 -30.78 -7.47
N PRO A 376 9.57 -30.70 -6.16
CA PRO A 376 10.73 -29.97 -5.67
C PRO A 376 12.02 -30.46 -6.33
N LEU A 377 12.99 -29.56 -6.49
CA LEU A 377 14.28 -29.90 -7.09
C LEU A 377 15.32 -30.24 -6.02
N PRO A 378 16.11 -31.31 -6.19
CA PRO A 378 17.25 -31.58 -5.33
C PRO A 378 18.38 -30.61 -5.64
N ALA A 379 19.12 -30.20 -4.61
CA ALA A 379 20.32 -29.39 -4.78
C ALA A 379 21.41 -29.79 -3.79
N TYR A 380 22.64 -29.38 -4.09
CA TYR A 380 23.79 -29.61 -3.24
C TYR A 380 24.82 -28.51 -3.43
N THR A 381 25.37 -28.01 -2.33
CA THR A 381 26.58 -27.17 -2.33
C THR A 381 27.44 -27.60 -1.14
N ALA A 382 28.74 -27.28 -1.18
CA ALA A 382 29.61 -27.56 -0.04
C ALA A 382 29.20 -26.78 1.24
N LYS A 383 28.55 -25.62 1.06
CA LYS A 383 28.11 -24.75 2.16
C LYS A 383 26.79 -25.22 2.79
N THR A 384 25.83 -25.64 1.95
CA THR A 384 24.46 -25.97 2.39
C THR A 384 24.23 -27.47 2.55
N GLY A 385 25.15 -28.31 2.06
CA GLY A 385 24.94 -29.75 1.98
C GLY A 385 23.74 -30.12 1.07
N PRO A 386 23.19 -31.33 1.22
CA PRO A 386 21.96 -31.73 0.54
C PRO A 386 20.79 -30.81 0.91
N SER A 387 20.14 -30.24 -0.08
CA SER A 387 19.05 -29.27 0.08
C SER A 387 17.94 -29.50 -0.94
N LEU A 388 16.77 -28.91 -0.68
CA LEU A 388 15.60 -28.97 -1.57
C LEU A 388 15.17 -27.56 -1.94
N ILE A 389 14.94 -27.33 -3.23
CA ILE A 389 14.32 -26.12 -3.73
C ILE A 389 12.82 -26.43 -3.84
N THR A 390 12.05 -25.86 -2.91
CA THR A 390 10.60 -26.03 -2.85
C THR A 390 9.89 -24.79 -3.40
N TYR A 391 8.63 -24.96 -3.81
CA TYR A 391 7.77 -23.83 -4.16
C TYR A 391 7.73 -22.80 -3.03
N SER A 392 7.40 -23.24 -1.80
CA SER A 392 7.25 -22.35 -0.65
C SER A 392 8.51 -21.54 -0.35
N SER A 393 9.68 -22.19 -0.28
CA SER A 393 10.94 -21.52 0.01
C SER A 393 11.35 -20.52 -1.07
N LEU A 394 11.13 -20.87 -2.35
CA LEU A 394 11.44 -19.96 -3.45
C LEU A 394 10.49 -18.76 -3.49
N VAL A 395 9.19 -18.97 -3.30
CA VAL A 395 8.20 -17.88 -3.32
C VAL A 395 8.41 -16.94 -2.13
N ASP A 396 8.69 -17.47 -0.94
CA ASP A 396 9.06 -16.67 0.24
C ASP A 396 10.31 -15.82 -0.02
N PHE A 397 11.33 -16.40 -0.66
CA PHE A 397 12.51 -15.66 -1.08
C PHE A 397 12.19 -14.56 -2.11
N LEU A 398 11.38 -14.87 -3.14
CA LEU A 398 11.00 -13.89 -4.16
C LEU A 398 10.26 -12.70 -3.56
N TYR A 399 9.39 -12.95 -2.57
CA TYR A 399 8.75 -11.89 -1.80
C TYR A 399 9.78 -10.94 -1.17
N GLN A 400 10.79 -11.46 -0.48
CA GLN A 400 11.87 -10.65 0.10
C GLN A 400 12.69 -9.88 -0.95
N VAL A 401 12.84 -10.43 -2.15
CA VAL A 401 13.55 -9.76 -3.26
C VAL A 401 12.73 -8.60 -3.83
N MET A 402 11.39 -8.71 -3.88
CA MET A 402 10.55 -7.60 -4.36
C MET A 402 10.71 -6.35 -3.51
N TYR A 403 11.04 -6.50 -2.22
CA TYR A 403 11.34 -5.39 -1.31
C TYR A 403 12.68 -4.69 -1.58
N ARG A 404 13.63 -5.35 -2.26
CA ARG A 404 15.00 -4.87 -2.42
C ARG A 404 15.46 -4.93 -3.88
N PRO A 405 15.13 -3.91 -4.69
CA PRO A 405 15.55 -3.82 -6.09
C PRO A 405 17.06 -3.95 -6.33
N GLN A 406 17.88 -3.63 -5.34
CA GLN A 406 19.33 -3.79 -5.40
C GLN A 406 19.76 -5.25 -5.60
N ASN A 407 18.93 -6.22 -5.19
CA ASN A 407 19.20 -7.65 -5.31
C ASN A 407 18.67 -8.24 -6.63
N TRP A 408 17.96 -7.47 -7.46
CA TRP A 408 17.33 -7.98 -8.67
C TRP A 408 18.31 -8.57 -9.69
N PRO A 409 19.48 -7.98 -9.98
CA PRO A 409 20.42 -8.57 -10.93
C PRO A 409 20.91 -9.96 -10.51
N ALA A 410 21.25 -10.14 -9.24
CA ALA A 410 21.67 -11.44 -8.70
C ALA A 410 20.53 -12.47 -8.73
N THR A 411 19.31 -12.04 -8.41
CA THR A 411 18.12 -12.89 -8.46
C THR A 411 17.79 -13.31 -9.90
N ALA A 412 17.94 -12.40 -10.87
CA ALA A 412 17.74 -12.73 -12.27
C ALA A 412 18.76 -13.77 -12.76
N GLN A 413 20.03 -13.63 -12.39
CA GLN A 413 21.04 -14.66 -12.66
C GLN A 413 20.68 -16.02 -12.03
N MET A 414 20.25 -16.00 -10.77
CA MET A 414 19.82 -17.20 -10.05
C MET A 414 18.65 -17.92 -10.74
N LEU A 415 17.61 -17.18 -11.13
CA LEU A 415 16.43 -17.74 -11.82
C LEU A 415 16.77 -18.20 -13.25
N TYR A 416 17.67 -17.50 -13.94
CA TYR A 416 18.19 -17.92 -15.24
C TYR A 416 18.89 -19.28 -15.15
N GLU A 417 19.81 -19.44 -14.20
CA GLU A 417 20.51 -20.71 -13.99
C GLU A 417 19.55 -21.83 -13.58
N LEU A 418 18.57 -21.52 -12.73
CA LEU A 418 17.53 -22.47 -12.35
C LEU A 418 16.70 -22.91 -13.56
N ALA A 419 16.38 -21.99 -14.47
CA ALA A 419 15.66 -22.30 -15.72
C ALA A 419 16.48 -23.19 -16.68
N LEU A 420 17.81 -23.21 -16.54
CA LEU A 420 18.70 -24.13 -17.25
C LEU A 420 18.96 -25.44 -16.49
N GLY A 421 18.36 -25.61 -15.30
CA GLY A 421 18.53 -26.79 -14.45
C GLY A 421 19.74 -26.75 -13.52
N ASN A 422 20.45 -25.62 -13.44
CA ASN A 422 21.52 -25.44 -12.46
C ASN A 422 20.94 -24.90 -11.14
N THR A 423 21.02 -25.72 -10.10
CA THR A 423 20.43 -25.45 -8.78
C THR A 423 21.38 -24.76 -7.81
N THR A 424 22.62 -24.48 -8.20
CA THR A 424 23.70 -24.06 -7.29
C THR A 424 23.38 -22.72 -6.61
N LEU A 425 23.13 -21.66 -7.39
CA LEU A 425 22.90 -20.32 -6.83
C LEU A 425 21.66 -20.27 -5.94
N VAL A 426 20.56 -20.88 -6.37
CA VAL A 426 19.32 -20.89 -5.57
C VAL A 426 19.49 -21.69 -4.29
N ALA A 427 20.27 -22.77 -4.28
CA ALA A 427 20.56 -23.51 -3.07
C ALA A 427 21.39 -22.69 -2.08
N GLU A 428 22.42 -21.97 -2.55
CA GLU A 428 23.21 -21.09 -1.69
C GLU A 428 22.38 -19.95 -1.11
N GLU A 429 21.46 -19.38 -1.91
CA GLU A 429 20.63 -18.27 -1.47
C GLU A 429 19.56 -18.70 -0.46
N LEU A 430 18.81 -19.76 -0.76
CA LEU A 430 17.84 -20.32 0.18
C LEU A 430 18.52 -20.85 1.45
N GLY A 431 19.77 -21.35 1.33
CA GLY A 431 20.57 -21.76 2.47
C GLY A 431 20.95 -20.64 3.44
N LYS A 432 20.78 -19.36 3.07
CA LYS A 432 20.99 -18.23 3.99
C LYS A 432 19.81 -17.98 4.94
N GLN A 433 18.67 -18.65 4.72
CA GLN A 433 17.49 -18.50 5.57
C GLN A 433 17.60 -19.23 6.91
N TRP A 434 18.51 -20.21 7.03
CA TRP A 434 18.78 -20.93 8.27
C TRP A 434 19.35 -19.98 9.33
N LYS A 435 18.75 -19.98 10.52
CA LYS A 435 19.17 -19.13 11.64
C LYS A 435 20.36 -19.72 12.37
N PHE A 436 20.44 -21.04 12.45
CA PHE A 436 21.57 -21.75 13.03
C PHE A 436 22.71 -21.91 12.03
N ASP A 437 23.86 -21.31 12.34
CA ASP A 437 25.11 -21.55 11.63
C ASP A 437 26.01 -22.52 12.41
N PRO A 438 26.20 -23.78 11.95
CA PRO A 438 27.05 -24.75 12.62
C PRO A 438 28.54 -24.40 12.56
N SER A 439 28.95 -23.46 11.71
CA SER A 439 30.33 -22.99 11.58
C SER A 439 30.65 -21.79 12.47
N ALA A 440 29.62 -21.12 13.00
CA ALA A 440 29.79 -20.00 13.90
C ALA A 440 30.26 -20.48 15.29
N PRO A 441 31.20 -19.78 15.94
CA PRO A 441 31.61 -20.12 17.30
C PRO A 441 30.43 -19.95 18.26
N SER A 442 30.24 -20.92 19.16
CA SER A 442 29.23 -20.82 20.22
C SER A 442 29.57 -19.62 21.10
N SER A 443 28.77 -18.55 21.02
CA SER A 443 28.99 -17.35 21.80
C SER A 443 28.20 -17.43 23.12
N PRO A 444 28.85 -17.31 24.29
CA PRO A 444 28.14 -17.16 25.56
C PRO A 444 27.24 -15.93 25.48
N GLY A 445 25.93 -16.12 25.67
CA GLY A 445 24.95 -15.03 25.59
C GLY A 445 24.39 -14.75 24.19
N GLN A 446 24.58 -15.64 23.22
CA GLN A 446 23.86 -15.55 21.93
C GLN A 446 22.35 -15.55 22.18
N VAL A 447 21.71 -14.42 21.90
CA VAL A 447 20.26 -14.27 21.98
C VAL A 447 19.69 -15.02 20.78
N SER A 448 18.79 -15.97 21.04
CA SER A 448 18.05 -16.64 19.95
C SER A 448 17.25 -15.61 19.18
N ASP A 449 17.01 -15.90 17.90
CA ASP A 449 16.22 -15.03 17.04
C ASP A 449 14.83 -14.79 17.65
N GLN A 450 14.21 -13.70 17.26
CA GLN A 450 13.00 -13.13 17.86
C GLN A 450 11.85 -13.03 16.85
N ASP A 451 11.85 -13.85 15.79
CA ASP A 451 10.83 -13.80 14.73
C ASP A 451 9.38 -13.83 15.28
N GLU A 452 9.13 -14.46 16.44
CA GLU A 452 7.79 -14.51 17.05
C GLU A 452 7.27 -13.15 17.52
N LEU A 453 8.16 -12.19 17.76
CA LEU A 453 7.80 -10.88 18.24
C LEU A 453 6.86 -10.17 17.28
N ALA A 454 7.09 -10.31 15.97
CA ALA A 454 6.24 -9.71 14.96
C ALA A 454 4.79 -10.20 15.13
N SER A 455 4.59 -11.51 15.27
CA SER A 455 3.27 -12.09 15.52
C SER A 455 2.69 -11.62 16.85
N LEU A 456 3.45 -11.57 17.94
CA LEU A 456 2.93 -11.07 19.23
C LEU A 456 2.44 -9.63 19.12
N VAL A 457 3.18 -8.76 18.43
CA VAL A 457 2.81 -7.36 18.23
C VAL A 457 1.53 -7.26 17.38
N VAL A 458 1.51 -7.89 16.19
CA VAL A 458 0.35 -7.90 15.28
C VAL A 458 -0.91 -8.42 15.97
N CYS A 459 -0.78 -9.48 16.76
CA CYS A 459 -1.89 -10.07 17.49
C CYS A 459 -2.31 -9.24 18.70
N SER A 460 -1.37 -8.56 19.36
CA SER A 460 -1.71 -7.63 20.45
C SER A 460 -2.45 -6.39 19.94
N ASP A 461 -2.17 -5.92 18.73
CA ASP A 461 -2.87 -4.77 18.15
C ASP A 461 -4.28 -5.09 17.66
N SER A 462 -4.53 -6.36 17.32
CA SER A 462 -5.81 -6.90 16.84
C SER A 462 -6.55 -7.77 17.86
N PHE A 463 -6.14 -7.75 19.14
CA PHE A 463 -6.61 -8.74 20.13
C PHE A 463 -8.14 -8.76 20.33
N ASP A 464 -8.81 -7.64 20.12
CA ASP A 464 -10.26 -7.47 20.30
C ASP A 464 -11.04 -7.63 18.98
N ALA A 465 -10.37 -8.08 17.91
CA ALA A 465 -11.04 -8.52 16.70
C ALA A 465 -11.95 -9.73 17.00
N PRO A 466 -13.07 -9.87 16.28
CA PRO A 466 -13.95 -11.03 16.43
C PRO A 466 -13.18 -12.35 16.27
N GLU A 467 -13.51 -13.33 17.11
CA GLU A 467 -12.99 -14.69 16.94
C GLU A 467 -13.64 -15.35 15.73
N GLU A 468 -12.81 -15.84 14.80
CA GLU A 468 -13.26 -16.44 13.55
C GLU A 468 -13.04 -17.97 13.53
N PRO A 469 -13.99 -18.75 12.96
CA PRO A 469 -13.83 -20.20 12.84
C PRO A 469 -12.73 -20.58 11.85
N LEU A 470 -12.19 -21.81 11.93
CA LEU A 470 -11.12 -22.26 11.00
C LEU A 470 -11.52 -22.20 9.53
N SER A 471 -12.81 -22.38 9.21
CA SER A 471 -13.31 -22.24 7.85
C SER A 471 -13.09 -20.83 7.30
N TRP A 472 -13.32 -19.81 8.12
CA TRP A 472 -13.06 -18.41 7.74
C TRP A 472 -11.58 -18.17 7.49
N TRP A 473 -10.69 -18.71 8.34
CA TRP A 473 -9.24 -18.61 8.12
C TRP A 473 -8.79 -19.33 6.85
N SER A 474 -9.41 -20.47 6.51
CA SER A 474 -9.18 -21.16 5.25
C SER A 474 -9.59 -20.32 4.04
N ASP A 475 -10.76 -19.69 4.11
CA ASP A 475 -11.27 -18.80 3.07
C ASP A 475 -10.38 -17.55 2.92
N LEU A 476 -9.94 -16.97 4.05
CA LEU A 476 -8.99 -15.88 4.07
C LEU A 476 -7.68 -16.30 3.39
N TRP A 477 -7.10 -17.43 3.76
CA TRP A 477 -5.86 -17.93 3.17
C TRP A 477 -6.01 -18.10 1.65
N ALA A 478 -7.09 -18.74 1.20
CA ALA A 478 -7.40 -18.90 -0.22
C ALA A 478 -7.50 -17.54 -0.93
N ASN A 479 -8.25 -16.59 -0.38
CA ASN A 479 -8.43 -15.26 -0.96
C ASN A 479 -7.11 -14.49 -1.04
N MET A 480 -6.29 -14.53 0.02
CA MET A 480 -4.98 -13.87 0.04
C MET A 480 -4.04 -14.46 -1.03
N THR A 481 -3.97 -15.79 -1.15
CA THR A 481 -3.16 -16.46 -2.20
C THR A 481 -3.69 -16.23 -3.62
N ALA A 482 -5.01 -16.11 -3.79
CA ALA A 482 -5.61 -15.80 -5.09
C ALA A 482 -5.37 -14.34 -5.51
N ARG A 483 -5.36 -13.42 -4.55
CA ARG A 483 -5.07 -12.00 -4.78
C ARG A 483 -3.60 -11.77 -5.09
N SER A 484 -2.70 -12.46 -4.39
CA SER A 484 -1.27 -12.41 -4.63
C SER A 484 -0.63 -13.77 -4.37
N TRP A 485 -0.13 -14.38 -5.44
CA TRP A 485 0.57 -15.66 -5.34
C TRP A 485 1.96 -15.53 -4.68
N ILE A 486 2.54 -14.32 -4.64
CA ILE A 486 3.85 -14.06 -4.01
C ILE A 486 3.67 -13.76 -2.52
N ALA A 487 2.84 -12.79 -2.16
CA ALA A 487 2.72 -12.34 -0.76
C ALA A 487 1.63 -13.09 0.03
N GLY A 488 0.64 -13.69 -0.63
CA GLY A 488 -0.57 -14.19 0.03
C GLY A 488 -0.30 -15.20 1.15
N ASN A 489 0.61 -16.15 0.92
CA ASN A 489 1.00 -17.13 1.95
C ASN A 489 1.79 -16.48 3.10
N SER A 490 2.85 -15.73 2.76
CA SER A 490 3.70 -15.05 3.76
C SER A 490 2.86 -14.15 4.68
N ARG A 491 2.01 -13.31 4.09
CA ARG A 491 1.11 -12.42 4.83
C ARG A 491 0.00 -13.13 5.60
N PHE A 492 -0.43 -14.30 5.16
CA PHE A 492 -1.36 -15.12 5.96
C PHE A 492 -0.66 -15.68 7.21
N HIS A 493 0.61 -16.10 7.08
CA HIS A 493 1.39 -16.61 8.20
C HIS A 493 1.66 -15.53 9.26
N ASP A 494 1.71 -14.24 8.89
CA ASP A 494 1.84 -13.12 9.83
C ASP A 494 0.63 -12.97 10.77
N VAL A 495 -0.57 -13.36 10.32
CA VAL A 495 -1.84 -13.07 11.03
C VAL A 495 -2.54 -14.30 11.61
N PHE A 496 -2.32 -15.48 11.04
CA PHE A 496 -2.95 -16.71 11.51
C PHE A 496 -2.65 -17.07 12.98
N PRO A 497 -1.44 -16.82 13.53
CA PRO A 497 -1.16 -17.07 14.94
C PRO A 497 -2.12 -16.36 15.91
N CYS A 498 -2.72 -15.22 15.51
CA CYS A 498 -3.55 -14.40 16.37
C CYS A 498 -4.79 -15.10 16.91
N ARG A 499 -5.25 -16.15 16.23
CA ARG A 499 -6.31 -17.05 16.70
C ARG A 499 -6.04 -17.62 18.10
N HIS A 500 -4.78 -17.81 18.49
CA HIS A 500 -4.41 -18.36 19.81
C HIS A 500 -3.98 -17.30 20.82
N PHE A 501 -3.84 -16.04 20.42
CA PHE A 501 -3.25 -15.00 21.27
C PHE A 501 -4.01 -14.82 22.60
N ASN A 502 -5.33 -14.65 22.52
CA ASN A 502 -6.19 -14.47 23.71
C ASN A 502 -6.31 -15.72 24.59
N THR A 503 -5.86 -16.89 24.12
CA THR A 503 -5.79 -18.10 24.96
C THR A 503 -4.70 -17.96 26.03
N TYR A 504 -3.60 -17.27 25.71
CA TYR A 504 -2.41 -17.20 26.56
C TYR A 504 -2.24 -15.86 27.28
N TRP A 505 -2.80 -14.77 26.73
CA TRP A 505 -2.69 -13.44 27.32
C TRP A 505 -4.06 -12.81 27.50
N ASN A 506 -4.40 -12.50 28.75
CA ASN A 506 -5.60 -11.73 29.06
C ASN A 506 -5.36 -10.24 28.79
N MET A 507 -5.99 -9.74 27.74
CA MET A 507 -5.84 -8.36 27.28
C MET A 507 -6.82 -7.37 27.91
N SER A 508 -7.60 -7.77 28.92
CA SER A 508 -8.56 -6.87 29.61
C SER A 508 -7.96 -5.61 30.23
N LEU A 509 -6.64 -5.59 30.47
CA LEU A 509 -5.89 -4.44 30.97
C LEU A 509 -4.80 -3.99 29.99
N ALA A 510 -4.78 -4.53 28.77
CA ALA A 510 -3.78 -4.15 27.79
C ALA A 510 -4.12 -2.79 27.17
N ASP A 511 -3.10 -1.94 27.02
CA ASP A 511 -3.28 -0.65 26.37
C ASP A 511 -3.27 -0.82 24.86
N VAL A 512 -4.36 -0.42 24.21
CA VAL A 512 -4.47 -0.35 22.77
C VAL A 512 -5.17 0.93 22.36
N TYR A 513 -4.80 1.46 21.20
CA TYR A 513 -5.44 2.65 20.67
C TYR A 513 -6.60 2.29 19.75
N ARG A 514 -7.82 2.72 20.11
CA ARG A 514 -9.07 2.50 19.34
C ARG A 514 -9.74 3.78 18.84
N GLY A 515 -9.10 4.93 19.02
CA GLY A 515 -9.64 6.19 18.53
C GLY A 515 -9.73 6.26 16.99
N ASP A 516 -10.47 7.24 16.50
CA ASP A 516 -10.89 7.35 15.09
C ASP A 516 -9.80 7.79 14.12
N LEU A 517 -8.58 8.03 14.61
CA LEU A 517 -7.45 8.58 13.86
C LEU A 517 -7.74 9.96 13.23
N ASN A 518 -8.68 10.72 13.77
CA ASN A 518 -9.23 11.94 13.17
C ASN A 518 -8.81 13.24 13.88
N ILE A 519 -7.65 13.24 14.54
CA ILE A 519 -7.16 14.41 15.24
C ILE A 519 -6.50 15.40 14.27
N THR A 520 -6.79 16.69 14.46
CA THR A 520 -6.09 17.77 13.77
C THR A 520 -4.75 18.03 14.46
N LEU A 521 -3.66 17.92 13.71
CA LEU A 521 -2.30 18.11 14.22
C LEU A 521 -1.86 19.57 14.10
N ASN A 522 -1.00 20.01 15.02
CA ASN A 522 -0.39 21.34 14.96
C ASN A 522 0.60 21.47 13.79
N ASN A 523 1.24 20.37 13.41
CA ASN A 523 2.18 20.28 12.31
C ASN A 523 1.71 19.20 11.32
N PRO A 524 1.77 19.47 10.00
CA PRO A 524 1.46 18.46 9.00
C PRO A 524 2.52 17.34 9.01
N VAL A 525 2.08 16.12 8.72
CA VAL A 525 2.94 14.94 8.58
C VAL A 525 3.16 14.66 7.10
N LEU A 526 4.40 14.36 6.69
CA LEU A 526 4.70 13.93 5.33
C LEU A 526 4.45 12.42 5.20
N LEU A 527 3.60 12.04 4.25
CA LEU A 527 3.37 10.65 3.86
C LEU A 527 4.06 10.38 2.53
N VAL A 528 4.89 9.34 2.49
CA VAL A 528 5.58 8.84 1.29
C VAL A 528 4.99 7.46 0.99
N GLY A 529 4.38 7.32 -0.18
CA GLY A 529 3.80 6.05 -0.62
C GLY A 529 4.18 5.77 -2.07
N GLU A 530 4.76 4.61 -2.30
CA GLU A 530 5.30 4.20 -3.58
C GLU A 530 4.26 3.45 -4.39
N VAL A 531 4.25 3.69 -5.71
CA VAL A 531 3.24 3.13 -6.63
C VAL A 531 3.28 1.61 -6.65
N TYR A 532 4.46 1.01 -6.55
CA TYR A 532 4.70 -0.44 -6.62
C TYR A 532 5.28 -1.01 -5.32
N ASP A 533 5.00 -0.38 -4.17
CA ASP A 533 5.42 -0.92 -2.87
C ASP A 533 4.83 -2.32 -2.65
N PRO A 534 5.64 -3.40 -2.57
CA PRO A 534 5.15 -4.77 -2.38
C PRO A 534 4.65 -5.04 -0.94
N ALA A 535 4.91 -4.13 0.00
CA ALA A 535 4.68 -4.26 1.43
C ALA A 535 3.52 -3.41 1.91
N THR A 536 3.58 -2.13 1.55
CA THR A 536 2.75 -1.04 2.05
C THR A 536 2.14 -0.30 0.86
N PRO A 537 1.18 -0.92 0.14
CA PRO A 537 0.69 -0.41 -1.12
C PRO A 537 0.17 1.02 -1.02
N LEU A 538 0.30 1.81 -2.08
CA LEU A 538 -0.10 3.22 -2.16
C LEU A 538 -1.52 3.52 -1.62
N ARG A 539 -2.44 2.54 -1.69
CA ARG A 539 -3.79 2.69 -1.09
C ARG A 539 -3.73 3.01 0.40
N ASN A 540 -2.75 2.48 1.13
CA ASN A 540 -2.62 2.63 2.58
C ASN A 540 -2.25 4.08 2.90
N ALA A 541 -1.27 4.66 2.19
CA ALA A 541 -0.93 6.08 2.28
C ALA A 541 -2.14 6.98 1.96
N ARG A 542 -2.88 6.67 0.88
CA ARG A 542 -4.09 7.42 0.50
C ARG A 542 -5.17 7.36 1.58
N ARG A 543 -5.37 6.21 2.22
CA ARG A 543 -6.35 6.03 3.31
C ARG A 543 -5.90 6.69 4.61
N ALA A 544 -4.63 6.55 4.99
CA ALA A 544 -4.04 7.23 6.14
C ALA A 544 -4.15 8.75 6.04
N CYS A 545 -4.15 9.28 4.81
CA CYS A 545 -4.33 10.69 4.55
C CYS A 545 -5.80 11.17 4.57
N ARG A 546 -6.69 10.42 3.89
CA ARG A 546 -8.12 10.77 3.74
C ARG A 546 -8.94 10.52 5.00
N GLY A 547 -8.57 9.52 5.79
CA GLY A 547 -9.42 9.04 6.89
C GLY A 547 -10.65 8.28 6.40
N ASN A 548 -11.70 8.28 7.23
CA ASN A 548 -12.91 7.47 7.07
C ASN A 548 -13.95 7.99 6.06
N GLY A 549 -13.57 8.89 5.14
CA GLY A 549 -14.48 9.40 4.11
C GLY A 549 -15.36 10.59 4.51
N ASP A 550 -15.35 10.99 5.79
CA ASP A 550 -15.78 12.34 6.17
C ASP A 550 -14.68 13.33 5.76
N ASP A 551 -15.02 14.53 5.29
CA ASP A 551 -14.14 15.62 4.80
C ASP A 551 -12.97 16.06 5.74
N LYS A 552 -12.73 15.36 6.85
CA LYS A 552 -11.69 15.60 7.84
C LYS A 552 -10.44 14.76 7.55
N ARG A 553 -9.38 15.42 7.10
CA ARG A 553 -8.06 14.84 6.86
C ARG A 553 -7.39 14.46 8.18
N THR A 554 -6.82 13.26 8.24
CA THR A 554 -6.42 12.58 9.48
C THR A 554 -4.98 12.85 9.92
N LEU A 555 -4.15 13.48 9.09
CA LEU A 555 -2.73 13.81 9.38
C LEU A 555 -2.28 15.16 8.78
N GLY A 556 -3.22 16.09 8.58
CA GLY A 556 -2.91 17.43 8.08
C GLY A 556 -2.46 17.48 6.61
N CYS A 557 -2.77 16.46 5.80
CA CYS A 557 -2.48 16.50 4.36
C CYS A 557 -3.15 17.73 3.70
N PRO A 558 -2.54 18.37 2.69
CA PRO A 558 -3.26 19.26 1.78
C PRO A 558 -4.34 18.48 1.00
N PRO A 559 -5.33 19.14 0.36
CA PRO A 559 -6.13 18.47 -0.65
C PRO A 559 -5.16 18.08 -1.75
N TRP A 560 -4.91 16.78 -1.95
CA TRP A 560 -4.07 16.33 -3.05
C TRP A 560 -4.68 16.86 -4.35
N PRO A 561 -3.96 17.65 -5.15
CA PRO A 561 -4.21 17.64 -6.57
C PRO A 561 -3.94 16.18 -7.00
N GLU A 562 -4.87 15.53 -7.68
CA GLU A 562 -4.67 14.16 -8.19
C GLU A 562 -3.50 14.05 -9.21
N THR A 563 -2.73 15.12 -9.41
CA THR A 563 -1.74 15.31 -10.49
C THR A 563 -0.27 15.11 -10.07
N ASP A 564 0.05 14.88 -8.79
CA ASP A 564 1.46 14.74 -8.34
C ASP A 564 1.99 13.29 -8.27
N CYS A 565 1.26 12.33 -8.82
CA CYS A 565 1.93 11.16 -9.38
C CYS A 565 2.57 11.59 -10.69
N TYR A 566 3.82 11.18 -10.96
CA TYR A 566 4.43 11.27 -12.29
C TYR A 566 3.36 10.94 -13.34
N PRO A 567 3.21 11.74 -14.41
CA PRO A 567 2.14 11.57 -15.36
C PRO A 567 2.32 10.23 -16.07
N ASP A 568 1.59 9.22 -15.63
CA ASP A 568 1.30 8.08 -16.48
C ASP A 568 0.57 8.65 -17.68
N VAL A 569 1.27 8.51 -18.80
CA VAL A 569 0.85 8.92 -20.12
C VAL A 569 -0.59 8.40 -20.29
N HIS A 570 -1.55 9.32 -20.38
CA HIS A 570 -2.97 9.11 -20.77
C HIS A 570 -4.10 9.18 -19.72
N GLY A 571 -4.02 9.93 -18.61
CA GLY A 571 -5.23 10.54 -17.96
C GLY A 571 -6.45 9.62 -17.68
N ILE A 572 -6.25 8.32 -17.56
CA ILE A 572 -7.25 7.28 -17.34
C ILE A 572 -6.68 6.39 -16.26
N GLN A 573 -7.34 6.37 -15.11
CA GLN A 573 -7.00 5.46 -14.02
C GLN A 573 -7.54 4.06 -14.33
N PRO A 574 -6.96 2.97 -13.79
CA PRO A 574 -7.59 1.66 -13.83
C PRO A 574 -8.96 1.70 -13.13
N PRO A 575 -9.92 0.85 -13.52
CA PRO A 575 -11.18 0.73 -12.79
C PRO A 575 -10.90 0.38 -11.33
N PRO A 576 -11.76 0.76 -10.38
CA PRO A 576 -11.68 0.23 -9.03
C PRO A 576 -11.64 -1.31 -9.08
N PRO A 577 -11.00 -2.01 -8.13
CA PRO A 577 -10.99 -3.47 -8.14
C PRO A 577 -12.41 -4.02 -7.93
N PRO A 578 -12.90 -4.94 -8.80
CA PRO A 578 -14.20 -5.57 -8.60
C PRO A 578 -14.18 -6.59 -7.45
N ILE A 579 -15.36 -6.84 -6.89
CA ILE A 579 -15.65 -8.03 -6.08
C ILE A 579 -16.20 -9.10 -7.02
N THR A 580 -15.53 -10.24 -7.13
CA THR A 580 -16.06 -11.40 -7.86
C THR A 580 -17.16 -12.07 -7.02
N ASP A 581 -18.31 -12.36 -7.61
CA ASP A 581 -19.40 -13.04 -6.93
C ASP A 581 -18.96 -14.47 -6.58
N PRO A 582 -18.92 -14.86 -5.28
CA PRO A 582 -18.44 -16.18 -4.87
C PRO A 582 -19.34 -17.32 -5.36
N LYS A 583 -20.58 -17.04 -5.76
CA LYS A 583 -21.53 -18.05 -6.28
C LYS A 583 -21.54 -18.11 -7.81
N ASP A 584 -21.02 -17.10 -8.48
CA ASP A 584 -20.91 -17.03 -9.93
C ASP A 584 -19.64 -16.29 -10.32
N LEU A 585 -18.56 -17.06 -10.53
CA LEU A 585 -17.22 -16.53 -10.82
C LEU A 585 -17.15 -15.72 -12.12
N LYS A 586 -18.19 -15.80 -12.96
CA LYS A 586 -18.33 -14.97 -14.17
C LYS A 586 -18.84 -13.57 -13.86
N THR A 587 -19.33 -13.31 -12.65
CA THR A 587 -19.92 -12.05 -12.26
C THR A 587 -18.95 -11.23 -11.41
N GLN A 588 -18.61 -10.03 -11.89
CA GLN A 588 -17.82 -9.02 -11.20
C GLN A 588 -18.71 -7.85 -10.78
N ARG A 589 -18.56 -7.37 -9.55
CA ARG A 589 -19.42 -6.32 -8.97
C ARG A 589 -18.59 -5.17 -8.41
N TRP A 590 -19.11 -3.95 -8.56
CA TRP A 590 -18.63 -2.76 -7.87
C TRP A 590 -19.80 -2.15 -7.08
N PRO A 591 -20.04 -2.64 -5.85
CA PRO A 591 -21.23 -2.24 -5.09
C PRO A 591 -21.31 -0.74 -4.84
N ASP A 592 -20.19 -0.10 -4.52
CA ASP A 592 -20.12 1.33 -4.17
C ASP A 592 -20.54 2.26 -5.31
N ILE A 593 -20.43 1.78 -6.56
CA ILE A 593 -20.84 2.53 -7.75
C ILE A 593 -22.02 1.86 -8.48
N GLY A 594 -22.60 0.80 -7.92
CA GLY A 594 -23.75 0.11 -8.51
C GLY A 594 -23.50 -0.52 -9.88
N LEU A 595 -22.29 -1.02 -10.15
CA LEU A 595 -21.92 -1.64 -11.42
C LEU A 595 -21.82 -3.17 -11.27
N THR A 596 -22.23 -3.92 -12.30
CA THR A 596 -22.03 -5.38 -12.36
C THR A 596 -21.70 -5.79 -13.79
N LEU A 597 -20.66 -6.59 -13.99
CA LEU A 597 -20.24 -7.15 -15.27
C LEU A 597 -20.32 -8.68 -15.20
N ILE A 598 -21.10 -9.28 -16.09
CA ILE A 598 -21.25 -10.74 -16.21
C ILE A 598 -20.56 -11.21 -17.49
N HIS A 599 -19.49 -11.98 -17.33
CA HIS A 599 -18.71 -12.58 -18.42
C HIS A 599 -19.44 -13.78 -19.03
N ASP A 600 -19.22 -14.05 -20.32
CA ASP A 600 -19.85 -15.16 -21.06
C ASP A 600 -21.36 -15.30 -20.83
N PHE A 601 -22.06 -14.15 -20.80
CA PHE A 601 -23.50 -14.07 -20.59
C PHE A 601 -24.27 -14.70 -21.75
N ILE A 602 -23.74 -14.69 -22.98
CA ILE A 602 -24.29 -15.41 -24.14
C ILE A 602 -23.27 -16.40 -24.69
N SER A 603 -23.74 -17.43 -25.38
CA SER A 603 -22.90 -18.38 -26.12
C SER A 603 -22.41 -17.83 -27.45
N GLU A 604 -21.40 -18.47 -28.04
CA GLU A 604 -20.88 -18.13 -29.36
C GLU A 604 -21.92 -18.33 -30.48
N ALA A 605 -22.78 -19.34 -30.36
CA ALA A 605 -23.86 -19.58 -31.31
C ALA A 605 -24.92 -18.47 -31.25
N GLU A 606 -25.28 -18.01 -30.05
CA GLU A 606 -26.18 -16.87 -29.86
C GLU A 606 -25.56 -15.58 -30.41
N GLU A 607 -24.28 -15.32 -30.14
CA GLU A 607 -23.54 -14.18 -30.70
C GLU A 607 -23.57 -14.18 -32.24
N ALA A 608 -23.29 -15.31 -32.88
CA ALA A 608 -23.35 -15.44 -34.34
C ALA A 608 -24.75 -15.18 -34.91
N ALA A 609 -25.79 -15.70 -34.25
CA ALA A 609 -27.18 -15.47 -34.65
C ALA A 609 -27.58 -13.99 -34.51
N MET A 610 -27.15 -13.31 -33.43
CA MET A 610 -27.41 -11.89 -33.22
C MET A 610 -26.73 -11.01 -34.27
N VAL A 611 -25.48 -11.30 -34.63
CA VAL A 611 -24.76 -10.56 -35.69
C VAL A 611 -25.43 -10.77 -37.05
N ALA A 612 -25.85 -12.00 -37.37
CA ALA A 612 -26.57 -12.30 -38.59
C ALA A 612 -27.93 -11.56 -38.65
N ALA A 613 -28.67 -11.54 -37.54
CA ALA A 613 -29.95 -10.83 -37.44
C ALA A 613 -29.79 -9.32 -37.63
N PHE A 614 -28.74 -8.71 -37.08
CA PHE A 614 -28.45 -7.28 -37.29
C PHE A 614 -28.25 -6.96 -38.77
N HIS A 615 -27.47 -7.79 -39.48
CA HIS A 615 -27.18 -7.61 -40.90
C HIS A 615 -28.35 -7.92 -41.84
N ALA A 616 -29.29 -8.77 -41.43
CA ALA A 616 -30.52 -9.02 -42.17
C ALA A 616 -31.40 -7.75 -42.27
N VAL A 617 -31.38 -6.91 -41.24
CA VAL A 617 -32.10 -5.62 -41.20
C VAL A 617 -31.28 -4.50 -41.84
N THR A 618 -29.95 -4.50 -41.68
CA THR A 618 -29.05 -3.50 -42.24
C THR A 618 -27.92 -4.16 -43.05
N PRO A 619 -28.06 -4.25 -44.39
CA PRO A 619 -27.08 -4.91 -45.25
C PRO A 619 -25.67 -4.29 -45.17
N GLN A 620 -24.63 -5.12 -45.35
CA GLN A 620 -23.21 -4.72 -45.26
C GLN A 620 -22.79 -3.57 -46.20
N THR A 621 -23.54 -3.31 -47.28
CA THR A 621 -23.28 -2.17 -48.18
C THR A 621 -23.57 -0.82 -47.50
N GLN A 622 -24.42 -0.79 -46.47
CA GLN A 622 -24.70 0.42 -45.66
C GLN A 622 -23.74 0.58 -44.46
N THR A 623 -22.91 -0.43 -44.16
CA THR A 623 -21.97 -0.42 -43.01
C THR A 623 -20.57 0.12 -43.36
N ALA A 624 -20.33 0.52 -44.62
CA ALA A 624 -19.02 0.97 -45.11
C ALA A 624 -18.60 2.40 -44.65
N GLY A 625 -19.43 3.08 -43.85
CA GLY A 625 -19.14 4.42 -43.33
C GLY A 625 -18.52 4.43 -41.92
N ARG A 626 -17.80 5.50 -41.55
CA ARG A 626 -17.26 5.70 -40.18
C ARG A 626 -18.31 6.00 -39.11
N LYS A 627 -19.61 5.97 -39.43
CA LYS A 627 -20.68 6.36 -38.51
C LYS A 627 -21.28 5.14 -37.84
N ARG A 628 -21.49 5.24 -36.52
CA ARG A 628 -22.22 4.26 -35.72
C ARG A 628 -23.63 4.06 -36.29
N LEU A 629 -24.07 2.81 -36.36
CA LEU A 629 -25.43 2.46 -36.77
C LEU A 629 -26.25 2.05 -35.55
N SER A 630 -27.56 2.31 -35.58
CA SER A 630 -28.46 2.04 -34.47
C SER A 630 -29.82 1.55 -34.98
N GLN A 631 -30.32 0.47 -34.38
CA GLN A 631 -31.66 -0.08 -34.58
C GLN A 631 -32.40 -0.02 -33.24
N HIS A 632 -33.66 0.40 -33.25
CA HIS A 632 -34.47 0.58 -32.04
C HIS A 632 -35.65 -0.40 -32.05
N PHE A 633 -35.83 -1.12 -30.95
CA PHE A 633 -36.91 -2.09 -30.74
C PHE A 633 -37.65 -1.81 -29.43
N GLY A 634 -38.88 -2.31 -29.32
CA GLY A 634 -39.77 -1.99 -28.22
C GLY A 634 -40.35 -0.58 -28.35
N HIS A 635 -40.60 0.07 -27.21
CA HIS A 635 -41.11 1.44 -27.18
C HIS A 635 -40.07 2.44 -27.65
N HIS A 636 -40.45 3.34 -28.56
CA HIS A 636 -39.50 4.30 -29.11
C HIS A 636 -39.26 5.48 -28.14
N PHE A 637 -37.97 5.80 -27.93
CA PHE A 637 -37.56 6.99 -27.19
C PHE A 637 -37.13 8.08 -28.17
N ASP A 638 -37.79 9.23 -28.10
CA ASP A 638 -37.42 10.40 -28.89
C ASP A 638 -36.36 11.23 -28.16
N TYR A 639 -35.13 11.15 -28.65
CA TYR A 639 -33.98 11.87 -28.10
C TYR A 639 -34.03 13.39 -28.30
N THR A 640 -34.99 13.90 -29.10
CA THR A 640 -35.19 15.34 -29.34
C THR A 640 -36.14 15.95 -28.31
N THR A 641 -37.26 15.28 -28.04
CA THR A 641 -38.28 15.73 -27.08
C THR A 641 -38.06 15.15 -25.68
N PHE A 642 -37.15 14.18 -25.54
CA PHE A 642 -36.98 13.35 -24.34
C PHE A 642 -38.29 12.70 -23.88
N GLY A 643 -39.19 12.43 -24.83
CA GLY A 643 -40.43 11.71 -24.61
C GLY A 643 -40.32 10.25 -25.06
N ALA A 644 -41.11 9.37 -24.45
CA ALA A 644 -41.39 8.05 -24.99
C ALA A 644 -42.68 8.12 -25.80
N SER A 645 -42.72 7.44 -26.95
CA SER A 645 -43.96 7.32 -27.71
C SER A 645 -44.84 6.24 -27.08
N ASP A 646 -46.05 6.62 -26.67
CA ASP A 646 -47.09 5.66 -26.26
C ASP A 646 -47.71 4.92 -27.45
N THR A 647 -47.45 5.38 -28.70
CA THR A 647 -48.08 4.86 -29.92
C THR A 647 -47.12 4.18 -30.90
N HIS A 648 -45.81 4.41 -30.79
CA HIS A 648 -44.80 3.82 -31.67
C HIS A 648 -44.02 2.71 -30.97
N PHE A 649 -44.34 1.47 -31.34
CA PHE A 649 -43.73 0.25 -30.83
C PHE A 649 -43.20 -0.59 -31.98
N THR A 650 -41.91 -0.95 -31.93
CA THR A 650 -41.29 -1.85 -32.90
C THR A 650 -41.22 -3.25 -32.29
N PRO A 651 -41.73 -4.31 -32.96
CA PRO A 651 -41.69 -5.68 -32.46
C PRO A 651 -40.29 -6.09 -32.00
N ILE A 652 -40.19 -6.69 -30.80
CA ILE A 652 -38.93 -7.13 -30.21
C ILE A 652 -38.52 -8.46 -30.88
N PRO A 653 -37.32 -8.56 -31.48
CA PRO A 653 -36.83 -9.82 -32.06
C PRO A 653 -36.67 -10.91 -31.00
N SER A 654 -36.85 -12.18 -31.40
CA SER A 654 -36.77 -13.32 -30.47
C SER A 654 -35.44 -13.40 -29.73
N TYR A 655 -34.32 -13.12 -30.41
CA TYR A 655 -32.99 -13.13 -29.78
C TYR A 655 -32.83 -12.09 -28.66
N ILE A 656 -33.69 -11.06 -28.58
CA ILE A 656 -33.72 -10.09 -27.49
C ILE A 656 -34.71 -10.55 -26.41
N SER A 657 -35.91 -11.01 -26.79
CA SER A 657 -36.91 -11.47 -25.81
C SER A 657 -36.42 -12.68 -25.01
N ASP A 658 -35.63 -13.56 -25.62
CA ASP A 658 -35.07 -14.77 -24.99
C ASP A 658 -34.03 -14.43 -23.91
N LEU A 659 -33.50 -13.20 -23.89
CA LEU A 659 -32.56 -12.74 -22.86
C LEU A 659 -33.26 -12.27 -21.58
N LEU A 660 -34.53 -11.88 -21.64
CA LEU A 660 -35.22 -11.19 -20.54
C LEU A 660 -35.30 -12.04 -19.28
N SER A 661 -35.56 -13.34 -19.42
CA SER A 661 -35.60 -14.29 -18.30
C SER A 661 -34.25 -14.55 -17.64
N ARG A 662 -33.14 -14.14 -18.29
CA ARG A 662 -31.76 -14.32 -17.80
C ARG A 662 -31.21 -13.06 -17.14
N LEU A 663 -31.92 -11.93 -17.20
CA LEU A 663 -31.44 -10.69 -16.61
C LEU A 663 -31.40 -10.79 -15.07
N PRO A 664 -30.39 -10.21 -14.40
CA PRO A 664 -30.22 -10.36 -12.96
C PRO A 664 -31.28 -9.62 -12.12
N VAL A 665 -32.02 -8.65 -12.67
CA VAL A 665 -33.11 -7.94 -11.97
C VAL A 665 -34.43 -8.25 -12.68
N GLN A 666 -35.22 -9.14 -12.09
CA GLN A 666 -36.47 -9.62 -12.68
C GLN A 666 -37.69 -8.73 -12.37
N ASP A 667 -37.61 -7.92 -11.31
CA ASP A 667 -38.72 -7.04 -10.88
C ASP A 667 -38.99 -5.88 -11.86
N TYR A 668 -38.03 -5.59 -12.74
CA TYR A 668 -38.09 -4.47 -13.69
C TYR A 668 -37.49 -4.87 -15.04
N LEU A 669 -38.26 -5.62 -15.84
CA LEU A 669 -37.80 -6.02 -17.17
C LEU A 669 -37.79 -4.83 -18.14
N PRO A 670 -36.78 -4.73 -19.02
CA PRO A 670 -36.69 -3.67 -20.02
C PRO A 670 -37.75 -3.85 -21.12
N ASP A 671 -38.26 -2.74 -21.64
CA ASP A 671 -39.25 -2.65 -22.72
C ASP A 671 -38.81 -1.71 -23.87
N GLN A 672 -37.58 -1.19 -23.78
CA GLN A 672 -36.89 -0.41 -24.81
C GLN A 672 -35.50 -1.00 -25.06
N PHE A 673 -35.18 -1.19 -26.34
CA PHE A 673 -33.91 -1.77 -26.77
C PHE A 673 -33.27 -0.96 -27.89
N THR A 674 -31.96 -0.72 -27.77
CA THR A 674 -31.16 -0.08 -28.81
C THR A 674 -29.99 -0.99 -29.18
N VAL A 675 -30.03 -1.55 -30.39
CA VAL A 675 -28.95 -2.37 -30.96
C VAL A 675 -28.02 -1.48 -31.76
N GLN A 676 -26.73 -1.50 -31.45
CA GLN A 676 -25.75 -0.57 -32.04
C GLN A 676 -24.57 -1.33 -32.63
N TYR A 677 -24.12 -0.91 -33.81
CA TYR A 677 -22.88 -1.36 -34.44
C TYR A 677 -21.85 -0.23 -34.47
N TYR A 678 -20.65 -0.53 -34.00
CA TYR A 678 -19.49 0.35 -33.93
C TYR A 678 -18.41 -0.21 -34.86
N PRO A 679 -18.23 0.37 -36.07
CA PRO A 679 -17.07 0.03 -36.89
C PRO A 679 -15.77 0.57 -36.26
N PRO A 680 -14.59 0.02 -36.61
CA PRO A 680 -13.32 0.50 -36.09
C PRO A 680 -13.13 2.01 -36.27
N GLY A 681 -12.83 2.73 -35.18
CA GLY A 681 -12.74 4.19 -35.15
C GLY A 681 -14.02 4.92 -34.71
N ALA A 682 -15.17 4.25 -34.66
CA ALA A 682 -16.40 4.82 -34.12
C ALA A 682 -16.44 4.72 -32.58
N GLY A 683 -17.21 5.61 -31.97
CA GLY A 683 -17.39 5.68 -30.51
C GLY A 683 -18.74 6.29 -30.13
N ILE A 684 -18.93 6.51 -28.83
CA ILE A 684 -20.04 7.29 -28.28
C ILE A 684 -19.46 8.31 -27.30
N PRO A 685 -19.74 9.62 -27.46
CA PRO A 685 -19.29 10.63 -26.51
C PRO A 685 -19.76 10.32 -25.08
N PRO A 686 -19.03 10.75 -24.04
CA PRO A 686 -19.47 10.60 -22.66
C PRO A 686 -20.85 11.24 -22.45
N HIS A 687 -21.77 10.47 -21.87
CA HIS A 687 -23.14 10.89 -21.60
C HIS A 687 -23.70 10.15 -20.38
N VAL A 688 -24.83 10.65 -19.87
CA VAL A 688 -25.67 9.93 -18.90
C VAL A 688 -27.03 9.72 -19.57
N ASP A 689 -27.62 8.53 -19.42
CA ASP A 689 -28.95 8.24 -19.92
C ASP A 689 -30.00 9.06 -19.16
N THR A 690 -31.00 9.60 -19.87
CA THR A 690 -32.08 10.43 -19.31
C THR A 690 -32.66 9.86 -18.01
N HIS A 691 -32.61 10.65 -16.94
CA HIS A 691 -32.95 10.23 -15.58
C HIS A 691 -34.47 10.11 -15.40
N SER A 692 -35.23 11.03 -15.99
CA SER A 692 -36.68 11.10 -15.82
C SER A 692 -37.45 9.98 -16.51
N MET A 693 -36.88 9.41 -17.57
CA MET A 693 -37.59 8.55 -18.53
C MET A 693 -37.21 7.08 -18.47
N PHE A 694 -35.98 6.77 -18.05
CA PHE A 694 -35.54 5.38 -17.93
C PHE A 694 -35.53 4.94 -16.47
N GLY A 695 -35.87 3.68 -16.25
CA GLY A 695 -35.82 3.02 -14.95
C GLY A 695 -34.41 2.89 -14.38
N GLU A 696 -34.34 2.34 -13.16
CA GLU A 696 -33.10 2.16 -12.38
C GLU A 696 -32.07 1.30 -13.12
N ALA A 697 -32.46 0.09 -13.53
CA ALA A 697 -31.57 -0.85 -14.17
C ALA A 697 -31.35 -0.48 -15.66
N LEU A 698 -30.07 -0.32 -16.03
CA LEU A 698 -29.64 -0.18 -17.42
C LEU A 698 -28.70 -1.33 -17.77
N TYR A 699 -29.07 -2.09 -18.80
CA TYR A 699 -28.27 -3.20 -19.30
C TYR A 699 -27.56 -2.85 -20.60
N SER A 700 -26.33 -3.34 -20.77
CA SER A 700 -25.57 -3.24 -22.02
C SER A 700 -24.88 -4.58 -22.31
N LEU A 701 -25.47 -5.36 -23.22
CA LEU A 701 -24.87 -6.59 -23.74
C LEU A 701 -23.82 -6.22 -24.80
N SER A 702 -22.59 -6.71 -24.68
CA SER A 702 -21.48 -6.47 -25.61
C SER A 702 -21.12 -7.74 -26.37
N PHE A 703 -20.98 -7.67 -27.70
CA PHE A 703 -20.64 -8.83 -28.55
C PHE A 703 -19.95 -8.40 -29.85
N GLY A 704 -19.38 -9.35 -30.60
CA GLY A 704 -18.49 -9.13 -31.74
C GLY A 704 -17.04 -8.96 -31.28
N SER A 705 -16.71 -7.83 -30.69
CA SER A 705 -15.36 -7.50 -30.21
C SER A 705 -15.37 -6.81 -28.84
N ALA A 706 -14.26 -6.94 -28.11
CA ALA A 706 -14.09 -6.29 -26.82
C ALA A 706 -13.87 -4.78 -27.00
N VAL A 707 -14.28 -3.98 -26.02
CA VAL A 707 -14.08 -2.52 -26.08
C VAL A 707 -13.94 -1.92 -24.68
N PRO A 708 -12.98 -1.00 -24.46
CA PRO A 708 -12.94 -0.17 -23.26
C PRO A 708 -14.06 0.88 -23.26
N MET A 709 -14.87 0.88 -22.21
CA MET A 709 -15.87 1.89 -21.91
C MET A 709 -15.35 2.81 -20.80
N VAL A 710 -15.26 4.10 -21.09
CA VAL A 710 -14.83 5.12 -20.14
C VAL A 710 -15.98 5.45 -19.20
N PHE A 711 -15.71 5.42 -17.90
CA PHE A 711 -16.57 5.95 -16.84
C PHE A 711 -15.90 7.15 -16.19
N ARG A 712 -16.66 8.21 -15.96
CA ARG A 712 -16.18 9.43 -15.29
C ARG A 712 -17.29 10.05 -14.47
N MET A 713 -17.01 10.39 -13.22
CA MET A 713 -17.97 11.08 -12.37
C MET A 713 -18.39 12.40 -13.03
N SER A 714 -19.70 12.66 -13.05
CA SER A 714 -20.25 13.88 -13.65
C SER A 714 -19.83 15.10 -12.84
N GLY A 715 -19.38 16.14 -13.53
CA GLY A 715 -18.88 17.36 -12.91
C GLY A 715 -19.71 18.61 -13.20
N PRO A 716 -19.28 19.78 -12.70
CA PRO A 716 -19.90 21.07 -12.98
C PRO A 716 -20.05 21.35 -14.48
N ASN A 717 -19.13 20.84 -15.30
CA ASN A 717 -19.16 20.95 -16.75
C ASN A 717 -20.30 20.16 -17.40
N ASP A 718 -20.51 18.92 -16.96
CA ASP A 718 -21.61 18.08 -17.43
C ASP A 718 -22.94 18.68 -17.00
N ALA A 719 -22.99 19.17 -15.75
CA ALA A 719 -24.13 19.90 -15.20
C ALA A 719 -24.45 21.18 -15.97
N ARG A 720 -23.43 21.93 -16.42
CA ARG A 720 -23.59 23.10 -17.30
C ARG A 720 -24.11 22.69 -18.67
N LYS A 721 -23.52 21.67 -19.31
CA LYS A 721 -23.97 21.16 -20.61
C LYS A 721 -25.43 20.70 -20.59
N MET A 722 -25.88 20.10 -19.50
CA MET A 722 -27.27 19.68 -19.31
C MET A 722 -28.25 20.85 -19.13
N ARG A 723 -27.78 22.03 -18.68
CA ARG A 723 -28.59 23.25 -18.53
C ARG A 723 -28.62 24.14 -19.77
N LEU A 724 -27.77 23.89 -20.76
CA LEU A 724 -27.77 24.68 -22.01
C LEU A 724 -28.98 24.32 -22.89
N PRO A 725 -29.63 25.30 -23.55
CA PRO A 725 -30.64 25.02 -24.56
C PRO A 725 -30.01 24.18 -25.68
N LYS A 726 -30.57 23.00 -25.95
CA LYS A 726 -30.12 22.17 -27.06
C LYS A 726 -30.38 22.93 -28.36
N ARG A 727 -29.34 23.12 -29.19
CA ARG A 727 -29.52 23.69 -30.53
C ARG A 727 -30.57 22.88 -31.30
N SER A 728 -31.74 23.48 -31.51
CA SER A 728 -32.67 23.10 -32.57
C SER A 728 -31.93 23.26 -33.90
N LEU A 729 -31.83 22.18 -34.67
CA LEU A 729 -31.41 22.23 -36.07
C LEU A 729 -32.52 22.92 -36.86
N LEU A 730 -32.43 24.24 -37.02
CA LEU A 730 -33.05 24.88 -38.17
C LEU A 730 -32.23 24.54 -39.42
N ALA A 731 -33.00 24.23 -40.45
CA ALA A 731 -32.58 23.64 -41.70
C ALA A 731 -31.52 24.45 -42.47
N SER A 732 -30.89 23.72 -43.38
CA SER A 732 -30.06 24.19 -44.48
C SER A 732 -30.52 25.50 -45.10
N ASP A 733 -29.57 26.40 -45.33
CA ASP A 733 -29.39 27.01 -46.64
C ASP A 733 -27.91 27.25 -46.91
N GLY A 734 -27.50 26.86 -48.12
CA GLY A 734 -26.10 26.79 -48.52
C GLY A 734 -25.47 28.17 -48.68
N ASN A 735 -24.25 28.32 -48.17
CA ASN A 735 -23.17 28.89 -48.95
C ASN A 735 -21.81 28.60 -48.32
N THR A 736 -20.90 28.13 -49.17
CA THR A 736 -19.46 28.06 -48.98
C THR A 736 -18.89 29.39 -48.50
N ALA A 737 -18.19 29.40 -47.36
CA ALA A 737 -17.21 30.43 -47.04
C ALA A 737 -16.18 29.95 -46.02
N THR A 738 -14.94 29.86 -46.48
CA THR A 738 -13.68 29.72 -45.75
C THR A 738 -13.41 30.98 -44.91
N ILE A 739 -13.14 30.86 -43.60
CA ILE A 739 -12.59 31.96 -42.77
C ILE A 739 -11.72 31.29 -41.68
N SER A 740 -10.39 31.25 -41.80
CA SER A 740 -9.39 32.31 -41.59
C SER A 740 -9.29 32.77 -40.14
N THR A 741 -8.17 32.39 -39.52
CA THR A 741 -7.61 32.88 -38.26
C THR A 741 -7.55 34.40 -38.22
N VAL A 742 -8.18 35.02 -37.21
CA VAL A 742 -7.92 36.41 -36.83
C VAL A 742 -7.45 36.44 -35.39
N THR A 743 -6.17 36.75 -35.24
CA THR A 743 -5.54 37.29 -34.04
C THR A 743 -6.05 38.70 -33.77
N GLU A 744 -6.61 38.95 -32.59
CA GLU A 744 -6.78 40.30 -32.05
C GLU A 744 -6.12 40.38 -30.66
N GLN A 745 -5.14 41.27 -30.56
CA GLN A 745 -4.65 41.81 -29.29
C GLN A 745 -5.23 43.21 -29.11
N SER A 746 -5.76 43.51 -27.92
CA SER A 746 -5.83 44.86 -27.34
C SER A 746 -5.96 44.79 -25.80
N PRO A 747 -5.55 45.86 -25.07
CA PRO A 747 -4.93 45.71 -23.75
C PRO A 747 -5.79 46.19 -22.56
N GLY A 748 -5.64 45.49 -21.43
CA GLY A 748 -5.71 46.04 -20.06
C GLY A 748 -7.09 46.27 -19.43
N SER A 749 -7.56 45.35 -18.57
CA SER A 749 -8.35 45.56 -17.33
C SER A 749 -8.74 44.20 -16.68
N PRO A 750 -9.07 44.14 -15.37
CA PRO A 750 -8.45 43.22 -14.42
C PRO A 750 -8.98 41.78 -14.46
N GLY A 751 -8.01 40.86 -14.43
CA GLY A 751 -8.07 39.41 -14.21
C GLY A 751 -9.45 38.75 -14.16
N SER A 752 -9.91 38.25 -15.30
CA SER A 752 -10.87 37.15 -15.32
C SER A 752 -10.23 35.95 -14.62
N VAL A 753 -10.73 35.62 -13.44
CA VAL A 753 -10.45 34.36 -12.74
C VAL A 753 -10.79 33.22 -13.71
N GLN A 754 -9.77 32.61 -14.30
CA GLN A 754 -9.91 31.29 -14.89
C GLN A 754 -10.04 30.34 -13.69
N THR A 755 -11.27 29.99 -13.33
CA THR A 755 -11.52 28.81 -12.50
C THR A 755 -10.91 27.62 -13.24
N GLN A 756 -9.73 27.16 -12.78
CA GLN A 756 -9.18 25.87 -13.20
C GLN A 756 -10.21 24.80 -12.79
N GLU A 757 -10.88 24.23 -13.78
CA GLU A 757 -11.87 23.18 -13.58
C GLU A 757 -11.18 21.93 -13.03
N GLN A 758 -11.72 21.37 -11.94
CA GLN A 758 -11.33 20.05 -11.44
C GLN A 758 -11.60 19.01 -12.54
N GLU A 759 -10.54 18.39 -13.08
CA GLU A 759 -10.67 17.19 -13.89
C GLU A 759 -11.17 16.06 -12.97
N HIS A 760 -12.39 15.57 -13.20
CA HIS A 760 -12.92 14.44 -12.46
C HIS A 760 -12.22 13.15 -12.93
N PRO A 761 -11.79 12.26 -12.01
CA PRO A 761 -11.11 11.02 -12.36
C PRO A 761 -11.98 10.18 -13.28
N SER A 762 -11.37 9.69 -14.36
CA SER A 762 -11.99 8.80 -15.34
C SER A 762 -11.22 7.49 -15.42
N TRP A 763 -11.92 6.40 -15.66
CA TRP A 763 -11.36 5.07 -15.76
C TRP A 763 -12.00 4.30 -16.92
N GLU A 764 -11.30 3.30 -17.45
CA GLU A 764 -11.80 2.46 -18.55
C GLU A 764 -12.15 1.06 -18.04
N LEU A 765 -13.42 0.65 -18.21
CA LEU A 765 -13.85 -0.74 -18.04
C LEU A 765 -13.68 -1.49 -19.35
N LEU A 766 -12.87 -2.53 -19.40
CA LEU A 766 -12.90 -3.44 -20.54
C LEU A 766 -14.23 -4.19 -20.55
N LEU A 767 -14.98 -4.10 -21.65
CA LEU A 767 -16.16 -4.91 -21.91
C LEU A 767 -15.79 -6.04 -22.88
N PRO A 768 -15.57 -7.28 -22.41
CA PRO A 768 -15.29 -8.40 -23.30
C PRO A 768 -16.49 -8.71 -24.21
N ARG A 769 -16.23 -9.41 -25.31
CA ARG A 769 -17.33 -9.97 -26.10
C ARG A 769 -18.15 -10.96 -25.26
N ARG A 770 -19.44 -11.08 -25.59
CA ARG A 770 -20.44 -11.91 -24.89
C ARG A 770 -20.65 -11.54 -23.42
N SER A 771 -20.35 -10.31 -23.00
CA SER A 771 -20.53 -9.87 -21.61
C SER A 771 -21.77 -8.98 -21.45
N LEU A 772 -22.43 -9.07 -20.29
CA LEU A 772 -23.53 -8.19 -19.91
C LEU A 772 -23.08 -7.22 -18.82
N LEU A 773 -23.18 -5.92 -19.09
CA LEU A 773 -22.99 -4.88 -18.09
C LEU A 773 -24.34 -4.42 -17.54
N LEU A 774 -24.47 -4.34 -16.22
CA LEU A 774 -25.59 -3.74 -15.49
C LEU A 774 -25.09 -2.48 -14.76
N MET A 775 -25.76 -1.37 -14.99
CA MET A 775 -25.60 -0.09 -14.29
C MET A 775 -26.83 0.19 -13.43
N THR A 776 -26.59 0.51 -12.16
CA THR A 776 -27.57 0.92 -11.14
C THR A 776 -26.96 2.01 -10.25
N GLY A 777 -27.78 2.76 -9.53
CA GLY A 777 -27.33 3.75 -8.55
C GLY A 777 -26.33 4.77 -9.13
N PRO A 778 -25.15 4.96 -8.50
CA PRO A 778 -24.16 5.93 -8.96
C PRO A 778 -23.73 5.75 -10.42
N SER A 779 -23.41 4.54 -10.88
CA SER A 779 -22.97 4.30 -12.27
C SER A 779 -24.03 4.67 -13.31
N ARG A 780 -25.31 4.62 -12.91
CA ARG A 780 -26.44 4.98 -13.76
C ARG A 780 -26.72 6.49 -13.80
N TYR A 781 -26.63 7.16 -12.65
CA TYR A 781 -27.10 8.55 -12.49
C TYR A 781 -25.97 9.58 -12.28
N GLY A 782 -24.87 9.17 -11.64
CA GLY A 782 -23.75 10.04 -11.27
C GLY A 782 -22.59 10.00 -12.25
N TYR A 783 -22.40 8.90 -12.99
CA TYR A 783 -21.27 8.74 -13.90
C TYR A 783 -21.67 8.92 -15.37
N THR A 784 -20.86 9.69 -16.10
CA THR A 784 -20.87 9.66 -17.57
C THR A 784 -20.20 8.38 -18.05
N HIS A 785 -20.76 7.76 -19.08
CA HIS A 785 -20.16 6.63 -19.76
C HIS A 785 -20.02 6.89 -21.26
N GLY A 786 -18.95 6.37 -21.86
CA GLY A 786 -18.63 6.62 -23.27
C GLY A 786 -17.63 5.63 -23.86
N ILE A 787 -17.58 5.53 -25.18
CA ILE A 787 -16.57 4.73 -25.89
C ILE A 787 -15.78 5.70 -26.77
N LYS A 788 -14.47 5.82 -26.54
CA LYS A 788 -13.61 6.70 -27.35
C LYS A 788 -13.62 6.25 -28.81
N GLY A 789 -13.70 7.19 -29.75
CA GLY A 789 -13.59 6.90 -31.19
C GLY A 789 -12.13 6.69 -31.59
N ARG A 790 -11.62 5.47 -31.42
CA ARG A 790 -10.25 5.08 -31.79
C ARG A 790 -10.24 3.76 -32.57
N LYS A 791 -9.17 3.52 -33.34
CA LYS A 791 -8.99 2.30 -34.14
C LYS A 791 -8.19 1.21 -33.42
N THR A 792 -7.51 1.58 -32.34
CA THR A 792 -6.65 0.70 -31.55
C THR A 792 -6.87 1.04 -30.09
N ASP A 793 -6.99 0.03 -29.25
CA ASP A 793 -7.00 0.13 -27.78
C ASP A 793 -5.68 -0.36 -27.22
N VAL A 794 -5.35 0.02 -25.98
CA VAL A 794 -4.29 -0.64 -25.21
C VAL A 794 -4.99 -1.50 -24.16
N ILE A 795 -4.84 -2.81 -24.26
CA ILE A 795 -5.42 -3.79 -23.32
C ILE A 795 -4.25 -4.59 -22.76
N ASP A 796 -4.10 -4.61 -21.43
CA ASP A 796 -2.98 -5.27 -20.74
C ASP A 796 -1.59 -4.84 -21.28
N GLY A 797 -1.46 -3.53 -21.58
CA GLY A 797 -0.25 -2.94 -22.13
C GLY A 797 0.00 -3.22 -23.62
N GLN A 798 -0.89 -3.94 -24.31
CA GLN A 798 -0.76 -4.28 -25.72
C GLN A 798 -1.68 -3.47 -26.65
N PRO A 799 -1.20 -2.98 -27.80
CA PRO A 799 -2.05 -2.37 -28.80
C PRO A 799 -2.92 -3.44 -29.49
N VAL A 800 -4.23 -3.40 -29.24
CA VAL A 800 -5.23 -4.28 -29.86
C VAL A 800 -6.02 -3.48 -30.89
N LEU A 801 -6.05 -3.96 -32.14
CA LEU A 801 -6.85 -3.33 -33.19
C LEU A 801 -8.34 -3.54 -32.91
N ARG A 802 -9.15 -2.47 -33.01
CA ARG A 802 -10.59 -2.61 -32.91
C ARG A 802 -11.15 -3.35 -34.11
N GLU A 803 -11.97 -4.33 -33.83
CA GLU A 803 -12.86 -4.99 -34.79
C GLU A 803 -14.30 -4.47 -34.63
N GLY A 804 -15.19 -4.86 -35.54
CA GLY A 804 -16.59 -4.46 -35.49
C GLY A 804 -17.28 -4.91 -34.20
N ARG A 805 -17.72 -3.95 -33.38
CA ARG A 805 -18.34 -4.21 -32.06
C ARG A 805 -19.85 -3.98 -32.13
N TYR A 806 -20.61 -4.83 -31.47
CA TYR A 806 -22.06 -4.71 -31.34
C TYR A 806 -22.48 -4.56 -29.88
N SER A 807 -23.63 -3.93 -29.64
CA SER A 807 -24.31 -4.02 -28.36
C SER A 807 -25.81 -3.94 -28.41
N ILE A 808 -26.44 -4.47 -27.36
CA ILE A 808 -27.85 -4.23 -27.04
C ILE A 808 -27.92 -3.45 -25.73
N THR A 809 -28.34 -2.19 -25.78
CA THR A 809 -28.69 -1.43 -24.59
C THR A 809 -30.17 -1.65 -24.27
N MET A 810 -30.49 -2.11 -23.06
CA MET A 810 -31.85 -2.48 -22.64
C MET A 810 -32.26 -1.65 -21.43
N ARG A 811 -33.44 -1.03 -21.51
CA ARG A 811 -33.94 -0.06 -20.53
C ARG A 811 -35.44 -0.24 -20.34
N THR A 812 -35.92 0.07 -19.13
CA THR A 812 -37.36 0.21 -18.87
C THR A 812 -37.77 1.68 -19.04
N ILE A 813 -38.88 1.94 -19.71
CA ILE A 813 -39.45 3.29 -19.85
C ILE A 813 -40.47 3.59 -18.75
N ARG A 814 -40.28 4.73 -18.06
CA ARG A 814 -41.24 5.32 -17.12
C ARG A 814 -42.37 6.00 -17.91
N ARG A 815 -43.63 5.84 -17.47
CA ARG A 815 -44.83 6.38 -18.15
C ARG A 815 -45.74 7.14 -17.19
N GLY A 816 -46.45 8.15 -17.70
CA GLY A 816 -47.43 8.92 -16.95
C GLY A 816 -46.86 9.50 -15.64
N ALA A 817 -47.50 9.20 -14.51
CA ALA A 817 -47.08 9.67 -13.18
C ALA A 817 -45.71 9.13 -12.71
N GLN A 818 -45.13 8.15 -13.42
CA GLN A 818 -43.79 7.63 -13.12
C GLN A 818 -42.68 8.48 -13.75
N ILE A 819 -43.00 9.40 -14.67
CA ILE A 819 -42.02 10.28 -15.31
C ILE A 819 -41.54 11.31 -14.28
N GLY A 820 -40.25 11.27 -13.96
CA GLY A 820 -39.65 12.06 -12.87
C GLY A 820 -38.40 11.36 -12.33
N CYS A 821 -37.62 12.03 -11.48
CA CYS A 821 -36.47 11.41 -10.82
C CYS A 821 -36.00 12.24 -9.61
N ASP A 822 -35.82 11.58 -8.46
CA ASP A 822 -35.31 12.15 -7.21
C ASP A 822 -33.92 11.61 -6.83
N CYS A 823 -33.08 11.30 -7.82
CA CYS A 823 -31.72 10.82 -7.58
C CYS A 823 -30.85 11.87 -6.85
N GLU A 824 -29.79 11.40 -6.19
CA GLU A 824 -28.80 12.21 -5.45
C GLU A 824 -27.90 13.09 -6.34
N TYR A 825 -28.09 13.07 -7.66
CA TYR A 825 -27.27 13.78 -8.65
C TYR A 825 -28.06 14.88 -9.40
N PRO A 826 -28.55 15.93 -8.70
CA PRO A 826 -29.39 16.96 -9.31
C PRO A 826 -28.67 17.75 -10.42
N GLY A 827 -27.33 17.81 -10.37
CA GLY A 827 -26.51 18.52 -11.35
C GLY A 827 -26.69 18.03 -12.79
N VAL A 828 -26.92 16.74 -13.00
CA VAL A 828 -27.10 16.09 -14.32
C VAL A 828 -28.47 15.44 -14.50
N CYS A 829 -29.38 15.63 -13.53
CA CYS A 829 -30.73 15.08 -13.59
C CYS A 829 -31.68 16.00 -14.34
N ASP A 830 -32.18 15.56 -15.49
CA ASP A 830 -33.08 16.36 -16.34
C ASP A 830 -34.46 16.65 -15.71
N ALA A 831 -34.93 15.81 -14.78
CA ALA A 831 -36.15 16.10 -14.01
C ALA A 831 -35.93 17.26 -13.04
N ARG A 832 -34.86 17.19 -12.24
CA ARG A 832 -34.51 18.19 -11.22
C ARG A 832 -34.15 19.54 -11.83
N ILE A 833 -33.42 19.52 -12.95
CA ILE A 833 -33.11 20.75 -13.70
C ILE A 833 -34.39 21.43 -14.23
N ARG A 834 -35.38 20.67 -14.73
CA ARG A 834 -36.67 21.23 -15.16
C ARG A 834 -37.46 21.83 -14.00
N GLU A 835 -37.47 21.18 -12.84
CA GLU A 835 -38.10 21.71 -11.63
C GLU A 835 -37.42 22.99 -11.12
N GLU A 836 -36.08 23.05 -11.14
CA GLU A 836 -35.30 24.25 -10.82
C GLU A 836 -35.66 25.40 -11.78
N GLN A 837 -35.60 25.16 -13.09
CA GLN A 837 -35.92 26.17 -14.11
C GLN A 837 -37.37 26.67 -14.02
N ALA A 838 -38.32 25.79 -13.69
CA ALA A 838 -39.72 26.17 -13.49
C ALA A 838 -39.94 27.03 -12.23
N LYS A 839 -39.15 26.82 -11.16
CA LYS A 839 -39.18 27.63 -9.93
C LYS A 839 -38.55 29.01 -10.11
N ASP A 840 -37.54 29.13 -10.96
CA ASP A 840 -36.83 30.39 -11.25
C ASP A 840 -37.56 31.30 -12.25
N GLY A 841 -38.78 30.95 -12.67
CA GLY A 841 -39.62 31.77 -13.54
C GLY A 841 -39.14 31.86 -15.01
N VAL A 842 -38.20 31.01 -15.41
CA VAL A 842 -37.70 30.94 -16.79
C VAL A 842 -38.57 29.96 -17.58
N ASN A 843 -39.74 30.42 -18.03
CA ASN A 843 -40.53 29.73 -19.05
C ASN A 843 -40.37 30.47 -20.39
N ALA A 844 -39.64 29.83 -21.31
CA ALA A 844 -39.81 29.78 -22.78
C ALA A 844 -38.46 29.56 -23.47
#